data_AF-A0A1G7R8S6-F1
#
_entry.id   AF-A0A1G7R8S6-F1
#
_cell.length_a   1.000
_cell.length_b   1.000
_cell.length_c   1.000
_cell.angle_alpha   90.00
_cell.angle_beta   90.00
_cell.angle_gamma   90.00
#
_symmetry.space_group_name_H-M   'P 1'
#
loop_
_entity.id
_entity.type
_entity.pdbx_description
1 polymer ?
#
loop_
_entity_poly.entity_id
_entity_poly.type
_entity_poly.pdbx_seq_one_letter_code
_entity_poly.pdbx_strand_id
1 'polypeptide(L)'
;MKELDRRTVLRLGGVSAIGALAGCSGGQSDGTPTGTGTGTPTSGGNAPPGADQIGGPNDLRTEVEVTATRLDSDQGAGQNVFTPAVVWLEQGGTVTWVNAGGSHSVTAYHPDNDRPQRVPDGTNAFDSGTLSAGQEFERTFETPGVYNYYCTPHEGLGMVGLVIVDGAQGGPGTTEPSDLGSSAASQNLTRLLNAAGITGGGTETGTGQQYAWQDATIDSYWYSLYNMSTNIAMSGNGVQFPHNERQQDAFERRVPAMLQHADVDQPPIKNPNLNMAAFTEGDPHFTQQPVLSGDDGRPDASTLTWDMSQSSGVVSPSSLAWTHLKGVTWAKNFQNHFDILPTQLAPKFRAQMLTTLAQIGIRATLVAGGPEGNGALTKGDSMELVSQFRPSDGTVVDDTARPNHHAAMLWFLSDLNSLVQNGWFGYVNPEPLIPAANVQQLTDGMGRTTMNLFGPGDVVSSGSTRDLGQMLGAVAWFGTQAGSSDLQSRATTYTNELAGEVETHLESNGRLADGGDNQAATQGVVAQGLLWASELDGVDHTDTAESLLDHLFGTLWDDEAGTFASGTEASTYRITARDAADITGGVNAAETLLDRDVKSQYARFFDQIFNRGRLQRAERPPSRDGSAEYTLPLPPNAGGEHGQAAVYNTAVEYDTGADEWSVTDDSFRTAWALYLSNQDIWVSQWSGDFYQGRGVPGRSETPQTEIQ
;
A
#
# COMPACT_ATOMS: atom_id res chain seq x y z
N MET A 1 30.78 13.63 -28.64
CA MET A 1 29.37 13.53 -29.11
C MET A 1 28.64 14.75 -28.58
N LYS A 2 27.84 15.44 -29.40
CA LYS A 2 27.18 16.69 -28.99
C LYS A 2 26.16 16.40 -27.88
N GLU A 3 26.30 17.09 -26.75
CA GLU A 3 25.25 17.19 -25.73
C GLU A 3 23.94 17.63 -26.41
N LEU A 4 22.88 16.85 -26.22
CA LEU A 4 21.57 17.15 -26.79
C LEU A 4 20.94 18.29 -25.99
N ASP A 5 20.73 19.42 -26.65
CA ASP A 5 20.11 20.63 -26.08
C ASP A 5 18.64 20.35 -25.70
N ARG A 6 18.34 20.34 -24.39
CA ARG A 6 17.00 20.17 -23.80
C ARG A 6 15.97 21.14 -24.37
N ARG A 7 16.39 22.31 -24.85
CA ARG A 7 15.50 23.29 -25.52
C ARG A 7 14.87 22.73 -26.80
N THR A 8 15.46 21.70 -27.39
CA THR A 8 14.92 20.99 -28.56
C THR A 8 13.78 20.06 -28.17
N VAL A 9 13.85 19.41 -26.99
CA VAL A 9 12.80 18.52 -26.46
C VAL A 9 11.53 19.32 -26.13
N LEU A 10 11.68 20.56 -25.67
CA LEU A 10 10.59 21.48 -25.30
C LEU A 10 9.83 22.08 -26.51
N ARG A 11 10.39 22.07 -27.72
CA ARG A 11 9.75 22.69 -28.91
C ARG A 11 8.73 21.79 -29.63
N LEU A 12 8.59 20.53 -29.25
CA LEU A 12 7.79 19.54 -30.00
C LEU A 12 6.58 18.94 -29.25
N GLY A 13 6.35 19.27 -27.96
CA GLY A 13 5.19 18.77 -27.19
C GLY A 13 4.36 19.92 -26.61
N GLY A 14 3.08 20.00 -26.99
CA GLY A 14 2.17 21.11 -26.73
C GLY A 14 1.85 21.43 -25.26
N VAL A 15 1.32 22.64 -25.09
CA VAL A 15 0.87 23.35 -23.87
C VAL A 15 1.98 23.72 -22.86
N SER A 16 2.45 24.96 -23.03
CA SER A 16 3.33 25.70 -22.14
C SER A 16 2.61 26.16 -20.85
N ALA A 17 3.39 26.27 -19.77
CA ALA A 17 3.13 26.98 -18.51
C ALA A 17 2.65 26.16 -17.29
N ILE A 18 3.56 25.38 -16.72
CA ILE A 18 3.65 25.27 -15.25
C ILE A 18 4.60 26.42 -14.84
N GLY A 19 4.12 27.37 -14.03
CA GLY A 19 4.94 28.50 -13.54
C GLY A 19 6.10 28.03 -12.65
N ALA A 20 7.14 28.86 -12.55
CA ALA A 20 8.30 28.58 -11.68
C ALA A 20 7.87 28.28 -10.24
N LEU A 21 8.59 27.38 -9.56
CA LEU A 21 8.33 27.01 -8.16
C LEU A 21 8.64 28.14 -7.15
N ALA A 22 9.20 29.25 -7.63
CA ALA A 22 9.62 30.39 -6.82
C ALA A 22 8.57 31.51 -6.77
N GLY A 23 8.09 31.81 -5.57
CA GLY A 23 7.33 33.02 -5.22
C GLY A 23 6.00 32.75 -4.52
N CYS A 24 5.85 33.25 -3.29
CA CYS A 24 4.56 33.40 -2.59
C CYS A 24 4.60 34.56 -1.59
N SER A 25 3.54 35.38 -1.59
CA SER A 25 3.10 36.22 -0.47
C SER A 25 1.66 35.84 -0.12
N GLY A 26 1.40 35.48 1.15
CA GLY A 26 0.14 34.88 1.61
C GLY A 26 -1.02 35.85 1.87
N GLY A 27 -2.23 35.28 1.98
CA GLY A 27 -3.44 35.97 2.42
C GLY A 27 -4.51 34.97 2.90
N GLN A 28 -4.99 35.17 4.14
CA GLN A 28 -5.94 34.34 4.89
C GLN A 28 -7.30 35.05 5.02
N SER A 29 -8.41 34.32 5.03
CA SER A 29 -9.72 34.85 5.41
C SER A 29 -10.61 33.78 6.07
N ASP A 30 -11.05 34.08 7.30
CA ASP A 30 -11.93 33.28 8.17
C ASP A 30 -13.43 33.38 7.80
N GLY A 31 -14.17 32.32 8.10
CA GLY A 31 -15.64 32.36 8.18
C GLY A 31 -16.24 31.12 8.86
N THR A 32 -16.73 31.27 10.10
CA THR A 32 -17.56 30.28 10.83
C THR A 32 -19.04 30.39 10.40
N PRO A 33 -19.85 29.32 10.47
CA PRO A 33 -20.81 29.27 11.58
C PRO A 33 -21.15 27.86 12.13
N THR A 34 -21.67 27.91 13.36
CA THR A 34 -22.21 26.88 14.27
C THR A 34 -23.51 26.19 13.84
N GLY A 35 -23.71 24.93 14.25
CA GLY A 35 -25.02 24.28 14.30
C GLY A 35 -25.06 23.04 15.22
N THR A 36 -25.81 23.13 16.32
CA THR A 36 -26.08 22.07 17.32
C THR A 36 -27.24 21.16 16.91
N GLY A 37 -27.15 19.85 17.19
CA GLY A 37 -28.28 18.91 17.07
C GLY A 37 -28.06 17.60 17.83
N THR A 38 -28.86 17.39 18.87
CA THR A 38 -28.92 16.30 19.86
C THR A 38 -29.22 14.89 19.30
N GLY A 39 -28.64 13.85 19.91
CA GLY A 39 -28.87 12.43 19.58
C GLY A 39 -29.90 11.68 20.46
N THR A 40 -30.17 10.43 20.11
CA THR A 40 -30.75 9.33 20.94
C THR A 40 -30.51 7.96 20.22
N PRO A 41 -30.64 6.76 20.85
CA PRO A 41 -29.57 5.76 20.92
C PRO A 41 -29.84 4.41 20.19
N THR A 42 -28.77 3.62 20.18
CA THR A 42 -28.39 2.33 19.53
C THR A 42 -29.27 1.07 19.72
N SER A 43 -29.22 0.19 18.71
CA SER A 43 -29.49 -1.26 18.80
C SER A 43 -28.60 -2.07 17.81
N GLY A 44 -27.63 -2.82 18.34
CA GLY A 44 -27.05 -4.09 17.86
C GLY A 44 -26.62 -4.28 16.39
N GLY A 45 -25.30 -4.23 16.14
CA GLY A 45 -24.61 -4.91 15.03
C GLY A 45 -24.46 -4.12 13.72
N ASN A 46 -23.52 -3.16 13.65
CA ASN A 46 -23.23 -2.35 12.45
C ASN A 46 -22.46 -3.10 11.32
N ALA A 47 -22.64 -4.42 11.19
CA ALA A 47 -22.02 -5.15 10.10
C ALA A 47 -22.87 -5.06 8.82
N PRO A 48 -22.25 -4.92 7.63
CA PRO A 48 -23.00 -4.82 6.37
C PRO A 48 -23.69 -6.15 6.02
N PRO A 49 -24.76 -6.13 5.20
CA PRO A 49 -25.42 -7.33 4.69
C PRO A 49 -24.41 -8.34 4.10
N GLY A 50 -24.50 -9.61 4.50
CA GLY A 50 -23.54 -10.64 4.11
C GLY A 50 -22.37 -10.81 5.10
N ALA A 51 -22.26 -9.95 6.10
CA ALA A 51 -21.37 -10.07 7.26
C ALA A 51 -22.10 -9.81 8.59
N ASP A 52 -23.40 -9.57 8.53
CA ASP A 52 -24.28 -9.29 9.64
C ASP A 52 -24.75 -10.55 10.34
N GLN A 53 -25.05 -10.43 11.63
CA GLN A 53 -25.47 -11.54 12.46
C GLN A 53 -26.70 -11.21 13.29
N ILE A 54 -27.49 -12.24 13.59
CA ILE A 54 -28.61 -12.15 14.52
C ILE A 54 -28.47 -13.19 15.63
N GLY A 55 -28.65 -12.72 16.86
CA GLY A 55 -28.45 -13.52 18.07
C GLY A 55 -26.98 -13.61 18.50
N GLY A 56 -26.67 -14.56 19.37
CA GLY A 56 -25.32 -14.83 19.86
C GLY A 56 -25.31 -15.96 20.90
N PRO A 57 -24.15 -16.34 21.48
CA PRO A 57 -24.05 -17.42 22.46
C PRO A 57 -24.98 -17.29 23.68
N ASN A 58 -25.39 -16.06 24.01
CA ASN A 58 -26.28 -15.74 25.12
C ASN A 58 -27.64 -15.17 24.68
N ASP A 59 -27.95 -15.20 23.37
CA ASP A 59 -29.16 -14.63 22.77
C ASP A 59 -29.59 -15.50 21.58
N LEU A 60 -29.96 -16.74 21.88
CA LEU A 60 -30.45 -17.71 20.88
C LEU A 60 -31.88 -17.34 20.44
N ARG A 61 -32.22 -17.67 19.18
CA ARG A 61 -33.54 -17.42 18.60
C ARG A 61 -34.30 -18.73 18.36
N THR A 62 -35.62 -18.69 18.41
CA THR A 62 -36.48 -19.83 18.05
C THR A 62 -36.93 -19.78 16.59
N GLU A 63 -37.08 -18.58 16.02
CA GLU A 63 -37.46 -18.33 14.64
C GLU A 63 -36.68 -17.13 14.09
N VAL A 64 -36.15 -17.25 12.88
CA VAL A 64 -35.40 -16.18 12.20
C VAL A 64 -35.73 -16.15 10.71
N GLU A 65 -35.92 -14.95 10.18
CA GLU A 65 -36.01 -14.72 8.74
C GLU A 65 -34.64 -14.28 8.19
N VAL A 66 -34.20 -14.89 7.09
CA VAL A 66 -32.99 -14.51 6.35
C VAL A 66 -33.37 -14.09 4.95
N THR A 67 -32.97 -12.89 4.54
CA THR A 67 -33.20 -12.43 3.17
C THR A 67 -32.02 -12.85 2.29
N ALA A 68 -32.30 -13.58 1.21
CA ALA A 68 -31.37 -13.77 0.10
C ALA A 68 -31.59 -12.64 -0.91
N THR A 69 -30.57 -11.84 -1.19
CA THR A 69 -30.72 -10.67 -2.06
C THR A 69 -29.46 -10.36 -2.85
N ARG A 70 -29.62 -9.49 -3.85
CA ARG A 70 -28.54 -8.83 -4.55
C ARG A 70 -28.47 -7.36 -4.14
N LEU A 71 -27.35 -6.94 -3.58
CA LEU A 71 -27.04 -5.56 -3.24
C LEU A 71 -26.72 -4.74 -4.51
N ASP A 72 -27.02 -3.44 -4.47
CA ASP A 72 -26.68 -2.51 -5.55
C ASP A 72 -25.16 -2.34 -5.73
N SER A 73 -24.38 -2.58 -4.66
CA SER A 73 -22.92 -2.63 -4.67
C SER A 73 -22.40 -3.60 -3.61
N ASP A 74 -21.23 -4.18 -3.82
CA ASP A 74 -20.56 -5.01 -2.82
C ASP A 74 -20.15 -4.16 -1.60
N GLN A 75 -20.45 -4.65 -0.41
CA GLN A 75 -20.14 -4.00 0.87
C GLN A 75 -19.08 -4.77 1.68
N GLY A 76 -18.34 -5.68 1.04
CA GLY A 76 -17.25 -6.46 1.65
C GLY A 76 -17.53 -7.96 1.79
N ALA A 77 -18.68 -8.43 1.30
CA ALA A 77 -19.10 -9.84 1.38
C ALA A 77 -19.60 -10.41 0.03
N GLY A 78 -19.49 -9.64 -1.06
CA GLY A 78 -20.09 -9.94 -2.35
C GLY A 78 -21.40 -9.17 -2.58
N GLN A 79 -21.87 -9.13 -3.82
CA GLN A 79 -23.16 -8.52 -4.17
C GLN A 79 -24.34 -9.44 -3.85
N ASN A 80 -24.16 -10.75 -3.93
CA ASN A 80 -25.20 -11.74 -3.64
C ASN A 80 -25.00 -12.24 -2.21
N VAL A 81 -25.94 -11.94 -1.33
CA VAL A 81 -25.76 -12.14 0.12
C VAL A 81 -26.97 -12.76 0.78
N PHE A 82 -26.72 -13.47 1.88
CA PHE A 82 -27.71 -13.76 2.90
C PHE A 82 -27.59 -12.69 4.00
N THR A 83 -28.70 -12.10 4.42
CA THR A 83 -28.74 -11.09 5.48
C THR A 83 -29.93 -11.37 6.41
N PRO A 84 -29.69 -11.68 7.70
CA PRO A 84 -28.39 -11.89 8.33
C PRO A 84 -27.61 -13.10 7.78
N ALA A 85 -26.28 -12.98 7.72
CA ALA A 85 -25.39 -14.03 7.25
C ALA A 85 -25.05 -15.07 8.32
N VAL A 86 -25.11 -14.69 9.60
CA VAL A 86 -24.94 -15.60 10.76
C VAL A 86 -26.19 -15.59 11.63
N VAL A 87 -26.72 -16.78 11.92
CA VAL A 87 -27.93 -16.96 12.73
C VAL A 87 -27.65 -17.88 13.92
N TRP A 88 -28.00 -17.44 15.12
CA TRP A 88 -27.93 -18.25 16.35
C TRP A 88 -29.32 -18.72 16.77
N LEU A 89 -29.51 -20.04 16.88
CA LEU A 89 -30.78 -20.69 17.21
C LEU A 89 -30.69 -21.55 18.47
N GLU A 90 -31.83 -21.70 19.14
CA GLU A 90 -32.08 -22.79 20.08
C GLU A 90 -32.26 -24.10 19.30
N GLN A 91 -31.94 -25.26 19.91
CA GLN A 91 -32.28 -26.55 19.34
C GLN A 91 -33.79 -26.66 19.05
N GLY A 92 -34.13 -27.06 17.82
CA GLY A 92 -35.51 -27.09 17.32
C GLY A 92 -35.99 -25.75 16.75
N GLY A 93 -35.11 -24.75 16.66
CA GLY A 93 -35.40 -23.47 16.01
C GLY A 93 -35.50 -23.58 14.48
N THR A 94 -36.18 -22.62 13.87
CA THR A 94 -36.46 -22.60 12.43
C THR A 94 -35.90 -21.35 11.76
N VAL A 95 -35.31 -21.52 10.58
CA VAL A 95 -34.95 -20.41 9.67
C VAL A 95 -35.83 -20.44 8.43
N THR A 96 -36.37 -19.28 8.07
CA THR A 96 -37.07 -19.05 6.81
C THR A 96 -36.23 -18.14 5.94
N TRP A 97 -35.76 -18.63 4.80
CA TRP A 97 -35.06 -17.82 3.80
C TRP A 97 -36.06 -17.29 2.78
N VAL A 98 -36.06 -15.97 2.57
CA VAL A 98 -36.91 -15.28 1.59
C VAL A 98 -36.03 -14.73 0.49
N ASN A 99 -36.31 -15.07 -0.78
CA ASN A 99 -35.59 -14.45 -1.91
C ASN A 99 -36.20 -13.08 -2.25
N ALA A 100 -35.48 -11.99 -2.00
CA ALA A 100 -35.95 -10.63 -2.30
C ALA A 100 -35.74 -10.22 -3.77
N GLY A 101 -34.92 -10.94 -4.55
CA GLY A 101 -34.61 -10.60 -5.93
C GLY A 101 -33.55 -11.50 -6.56
N GLY A 102 -33.61 -11.71 -7.87
CA GLY A 102 -32.67 -12.62 -8.56
C GLY A 102 -33.01 -14.10 -8.37
N SER A 103 -32.04 -14.97 -8.66
CA SER A 103 -32.16 -16.43 -8.54
C SER A 103 -31.19 -16.93 -7.48
N HIS A 104 -31.70 -17.39 -6.35
CA HIS A 104 -30.88 -17.87 -5.23
C HIS A 104 -31.25 -19.29 -4.83
N SER A 105 -30.41 -19.94 -4.04
CA SER A 105 -30.72 -21.22 -3.40
C SER A 105 -30.15 -21.21 -1.99
N VAL A 106 -30.60 -22.14 -1.17
CA VAL A 106 -30.11 -22.41 0.18
C VAL A 106 -29.74 -23.88 0.22
N THR A 107 -28.44 -24.15 0.18
CA THR A 107 -27.91 -25.49 -0.03
C THR A 107 -26.83 -25.78 1.01
N ALA A 108 -26.92 -26.92 1.70
CA ALA A 108 -25.97 -27.31 2.73
C ALA A 108 -24.62 -27.73 2.15
N TYR A 109 -23.52 -27.43 2.82
CA TYR A 109 -22.24 -28.09 2.61
C TYR A 109 -22.29 -29.54 3.14
N HIS A 110 -22.69 -30.48 2.27
CA HIS A 110 -22.88 -31.89 2.58
C HIS A 110 -22.50 -32.78 1.37
N PRO A 111 -21.96 -34.00 1.56
CA PRO A 111 -21.58 -34.91 0.48
C PRO A 111 -22.69 -35.23 -0.51
N ASP A 112 -23.94 -35.37 -0.04
CA ASP A 112 -25.10 -35.59 -0.92
C ASP A 112 -25.43 -34.39 -1.85
N ASN A 113 -24.82 -33.22 -1.59
CA ASN A 113 -24.88 -32.03 -2.44
C ASN A 113 -23.56 -31.81 -3.23
N ASP A 114 -22.73 -32.85 -3.35
CA ASP A 114 -21.40 -32.79 -4.00
C ASP A 114 -20.46 -31.73 -3.38
N ARG A 115 -20.49 -31.60 -2.05
CA ARG A 115 -19.66 -30.68 -1.26
C ARG A 115 -19.05 -31.35 -0.02
N PRO A 116 -17.96 -30.80 0.56
CA PRO A 116 -17.42 -31.30 1.81
C PRO A 116 -18.46 -31.27 2.95
N GLN A 117 -18.33 -32.19 3.91
CA GLN A 117 -19.18 -32.23 5.10
C GLN A 117 -18.85 -31.03 6.00
N ARG A 118 -19.73 -30.03 6.07
CA ARG A 118 -19.57 -28.86 6.96
C ARG A 118 -20.86 -28.51 7.72
N VAL A 119 -21.61 -29.56 8.04
CA VAL A 119 -22.78 -29.55 8.92
C VAL A 119 -22.59 -30.65 9.98
N PRO A 120 -23.33 -30.66 11.10
CA PRO A 120 -23.17 -31.66 12.16
C PRO A 120 -23.38 -33.09 11.64
N ASP A 121 -22.61 -34.03 12.18
CA ASP A 121 -22.70 -35.45 11.80
C ASP A 121 -24.10 -36.03 12.02
N GLY A 122 -24.55 -36.86 11.09
CA GLY A 122 -25.87 -37.49 11.14
C GLY A 122 -27.03 -36.55 10.77
N THR A 123 -26.76 -35.32 10.33
CA THR A 123 -27.78 -34.43 9.76
C THR A 123 -28.02 -34.75 8.28
N ASN A 124 -29.28 -34.73 7.85
CA ASN A 124 -29.62 -34.87 6.44
C ASN A 124 -29.27 -33.58 5.68
N ALA A 125 -28.79 -33.72 4.44
CA ALA A 125 -28.61 -32.60 3.52
C ALA A 125 -29.91 -31.78 3.35
N PHE A 126 -29.75 -30.51 2.98
CA PHE A 126 -30.83 -29.71 2.41
C PHE A 126 -30.36 -29.00 1.15
N ASP A 127 -31.33 -28.84 0.25
CA ASP A 127 -31.24 -27.96 -0.90
C ASP A 127 -32.66 -27.43 -1.18
N SER A 128 -32.82 -26.12 -1.22
CA SER A 128 -34.09 -25.48 -1.60
C SER A 128 -34.40 -25.64 -3.09
N GLY A 129 -33.39 -26.01 -3.90
CA GLY A 129 -33.41 -25.73 -5.33
C GLY A 129 -33.34 -24.22 -5.60
N THR A 130 -33.48 -23.81 -6.86
CA THR A 130 -33.49 -22.38 -7.21
C THR A 130 -34.82 -21.74 -6.82
N LEU A 131 -34.74 -20.76 -5.92
CA LEU A 131 -35.81 -19.85 -5.52
C LEU A 131 -35.81 -18.64 -6.45
N SER A 132 -36.99 -18.29 -6.95
CA SER A 132 -37.26 -17.01 -7.63
C SER A 132 -37.64 -15.93 -6.62
N ALA A 133 -37.60 -14.66 -7.03
CA ALA A 133 -38.00 -13.55 -6.19
C ALA A 133 -39.42 -13.75 -5.60
N GLY A 134 -39.55 -13.53 -4.30
CA GLY A 134 -40.75 -13.75 -3.50
C GLY A 134 -41.00 -15.20 -3.08
N GLN A 135 -40.13 -16.17 -3.43
CA GLN A 135 -40.21 -17.53 -2.94
C GLN A 135 -39.43 -17.70 -1.63
N GLU A 136 -39.87 -18.68 -0.85
CA GLU A 136 -39.33 -18.95 0.49
C GLU A 136 -38.93 -20.42 0.62
N PHE A 137 -37.96 -20.67 1.50
CA PHE A 137 -37.57 -22.00 1.94
C PHE A 137 -37.45 -22.00 3.47
N GLU A 138 -38.00 -23.01 4.13
CA GLU A 138 -38.00 -23.10 5.59
C GLU A 138 -37.32 -24.39 6.04
N ARG A 139 -36.51 -24.31 7.11
CA ARG A 139 -35.90 -25.48 7.74
C ARG A 139 -35.82 -25.34 9.26
N THR A 140 -36.27 -26.38 9.95
CA THR A 140 -36.06 -26.59 11.39
C THR A 140 -34.75 -27.34 11.65
N PHE A 141 -34.00 -26.89 12.65
CA PHE A 141 -32.69 -27.42 13.00
C PHE A 141 -32.71 -28.17 14.34
N GLU A 142 -32.74 -29.50 14.26
CA GLU A 142 -32.91 -30.39 15.42
C GLU A 142 -31.59 -30.84 16.07
N THR A 143 -30.47 -30.73 15.36
CA THR A 143 -29.16 -31.20 15.87
C THR A 143 -28.30 -29.99 16.25
N PRO A 144 -27.77 -29.93 17.49
CA PRO A 144 -26.82 -28.89 17.88
C PRO A 144 -25.56 -28.89 17.00
N GLY A 145 -25.00 -27.70 16.79
CA GLY A 145 -23.75 -27.50 16.07
C GLY A 145 -23.84 -26.44 14.97
N VAL A 146 -22.80 -26.39 14.13
CA VAL A 146 -22.61 -25.34 13.12
C VAL A 146 -22.91 -25.86 11.73
N TYR A 147 -23.82 -25.19 11.04
CA TYR A 147 -24.27 -25.51 9.70
C TYR A 147 -23.79 -24.44 8.71
N ASN A 148 -22.84 -24.82 7.86
CA ASN A 148 -22.40 -23.98 6.77
C ASN A 148 -23.30 -24.25 5.55
N TYR A 149 -23.78 -23.18 4.90
CA TYR A 149 -24.59 -23.30 3.69
C TYR A 149 -24.19 -22.25 2.65
N TYR A 150 -24.59 -22.48 1.40
CA TYR A 150 -24.24 -21.65 0.27
C TYR A 150 -25.40 -21.51 -0.72
N CYS A 151 -25.27 -20.57 -1.64
CA CYS A 151 -26.14 -20.44 -2.80
C CYS A 151 -25.46 -21.05 -4.04
N THR A 152 -26.03 -22.10 -4.62
CA THR A 152 -25.46 -22.87 -5.75
C THR A 152 -24.99 -22.00 -6.93
N PRO A 153 -25.78 -21.06 -7.48
CA PRO A 153 -25.31 -20.20 -8.58
C PRO A 153 -24.24 -19.17 -8.18
N HIS A 154 -24.08 -18.87 -6.88
CA HIS A 154 -23.27 -17.76 -6.39
C HIS A 154 -22.20 -18.15 -5.37
N GLU A 155 -22.00 -19.45 -5.12
CA GLU A 155 -20.98 -19.98 -4.22
C GLU A 155 -19.59 -19.52 -4.66
N GLY A 156 -19.30 -19.62 -5.96
CA GLY A 156 -18.05 -19.16 -6.55
C GLY A 156 -17.78 -17.66 -6.35
N LEU A 157 -18.81 -16.88 -6.03
CA LEU A 157 -18.77 -15.45 -5.75
C LEU A 157 -18.83 -15.14 -4.24
N GLY A 158 -18.76 -16.18 -3.39
CA GLY A 158 -18.71 -16.03 -1.93
C GLY A 158 -20.07 -15.98 -1.23
N MET A 159 -21.19 -16.28 -1.89
CA MET A 159 -22.50 -16.25 -1.22
C MET A 159 -22.71 -17.46 -0.30
N VAL A 160 -22.31 -17.30 0.96
CA VAL A 160 -22.35 -18.31 2.03
C VAL A 160 -23.03 -17.76 3.29
N GLY A 161 -23.51 -18.64 4.16
CA GLY A 161 -24.10 -18.29 5.44
C GLY A 161 -23.90 -19.36 6.51
N LEU A 162 -24.22 -19.00 7.75
CA LEU A 162 -23.97 -19.80 8.94
C LEU A 162 -25.23 -19.89 9.82
N VAL A 163 -25.61 -21.11 10.22
CA VAL A 163 -26.61 -21.34 11.29
C VAL A 163 -25.93 -22.09 12.43
N ILE A 164 -26.06 -21.57 13.66
CA ILE A 164 -25.45 -22.12 14.87
C ILE A 164 -26.56 -22.50 15.83
N VAL A 165 -26.62 -23.77 16.23
CA VAL A 165 -27.70 -24.33 17.05
C VAL A 165 -27.13 -24.78 18.39
N ASP A 166 -27.60 -24.18 19.48
CA ASP A 166 -27.16 -24.51 20.86
C ASP A 166 -25.63 -24.46 21.09
N GLY A 167 -24.92 -23.62 20.33
CA GLY A 167 -23.52 -23.28 20.54
C GLY A 167 -22.53 -23.80 19.48
N ALA A 168 -21.33 -23.21 19.48
CA ALA A 168 -20.29 -23.38 18.47
C ALA A 168 -19.25 -24.49 18.76
N GLN A 169 -19.60 -25.50 19.55
CA GLN A 169 -18.61 -26.43 20.10
C GLN A 169 -18.35 -27.62 19.17
N GLY A 170 -17.35 -27.49 18.29
CA GLY A 170 -16.78 -28.56 17.48
C GLY A 170 -17.66 -29.07 16.32
N GLY A 171 -17.14 -30.08 15.61
CA GLY A 171 -17.79 -30.68 14.46
C GLY A 171 -17.37 -30.06 13.11
N PRO A 172 -17.77 -30.66 11.97
CA PRO A 172 -17.22 -30.32 10.66
C PRO A 172 -17.50 -28.87 10.22
N GLY A 173 -18.59 -28.26 10.68
CA GLY A 173 -18.91 -26.86 10.37
C GLY A 173 -18.00 -25.83 11.05
N THR A 174 -17.25 -26.23 12.08
CA THR A 174 -16.35 -25.34 12.84
C THR A 174 -14.92 -25.31 12.34
N THR A 175 -14.55 -26.20 11.40
CA THR A 175 -13.18 -26.28 10.87
C THR A 175 -12.93 -25.21 9.82
N GLU A 176 -11.67 -24.83 9.62
CA GLU A 176 -11.29 -23.90 8.56
C GLU A 176 -11.75 -24.43 7.18
N PRO A 177 -12.40 -23.61 6.33
CA PRO A 177 -12.92 -23.98 5.01
C PRO A 177 -11.88 -24.08 3.88
N SER A 178 -10.66 -24.54 4.19
CA SER A 178 -9.57 -24.68 3.21
C SER A 178 -9.78 -25.83 2.20
N ASP A 179 -10.76 -26.71 2.44
CA ASP A 179 -11.17 -27.80 1.55
C ASP A 179 -12.21 -27.39 0.48
N LEU A 180 -12.65 -26.13 0.48
CA LEU A 180 -13.59 -25.63 -0.52
C LEU A 180 -12.87 -25.30 -1.84
N GLY A 181 -13.44 -25.76 -2.96
CA GLY A 181 -12.89 -25.50 -4.30
C GLY A 181 -13.03 -24.04 -4.79
N SER A 182 -13.73 -23.18 -4.05
CA SER A 182 -13.87 -21.75 -4.32
C SER A 182 -13.15 -20.94 -3.24
N SER A 183 -12.19 -20.11 -3.66
CA SER A 183 -11.46 -19.20 -2.76
C SER A 183 -12.39 -18.18 -2.11
N ALA A 184 -13.35 -17.60 -2.86
CA ALA A 184 -14.29 -16.62 -2.33
C ALA A 184 -15.24 -17.22 -1.28
N ALA A 185 -15.77 -18.43 -1.50
CA ALA A 185 -16.59 -19.13 -0.52
C ALA A 185 -15.81 -19.47 0.75
N SER A 186 -14.58 -19.97 0.58
CA SER A 186 -13.67 -20.27 1.69
C SER A 186 -13.41 -19.03 2.55
N GLN A 187 -13.00 -17.93 1.93
CA GLN A 187 -12.72 -16.67 2.63
C GLN A 187 -13.94 -16.10 3.34
N ASN A 188 -15.10 -16.07 2.66
CA ASN A 188 -16.31 -15.54 3.27
C ASN A 188 -16.77 -16.41 4.45
N LEU A 189 -16.68 -17.72 4.32
CA LEU A 189 -17.05 -18.63 5.38
C LEU A 189 -16.10 -18.53 6.59
N THR A 190 -14.79 -18.39 6.35
CA THR A 190 -13.82 -18.08 7.42
C THR A 190 -14.17 -16.79 8.15
N ARG A 191 -14.54 -15.73 7.42
CA ARG A 191 -14.95 -14.46 8.03
C ARG A 191 -16.20 -14.62 8.90
N LEU A 192 -17.20 -15.35 8.43
CA LEU A 192 -18.43 -15.58 9.19
C LEU A 192 -18.18 -16.44 10.44
N LEU A 193 -17.34 -17.46 10.34
CA LEU A 193 -16.90 -18.28 11.47
C LEU A 193 -16.17 -17.41 12.52
N ASN A 194 -15.25 -16.55 12.10
CA ASN A 194 -14.57 -15.62 12.98
C ASN A 194 -15.54 -14.60 13.62
N ALA A 195 -16.48 -14.05 12.84
CA ALA A 195 -17.50 -13.13 13.35
C ALA A 195 -18.40 -13.79 14.41
N ALA A 196 -18.64 -15.10 14.29
CA ALA A 196 -19.34 -15.92 15.26
C ALA A 196 -18.47 -16.38 16.45
N GLY A 197 -17.19 -16.00 16.51
CA GLY A 197 -16.25 -16.45 17.55
C GLY A 197 -15.86 -17.93 17.44
N ILE A 198 -15.93 -18.50 16.24
CA ILE A 198 -15.65 -19.91 15.92
C ILE A 198 -14.33 -19.97 15.17
N THR A 199 -13.23 -20.06 15.89
CA THR A 199 -11.91 -20.25 15.30
C THR A 199 -11.62 -21.75 15.19
N GLY A 200 -11.17 -22.20 14.01
CA GLY A 200 -10.94 -23.60 13.68
C GLY A 200 -10.28 -24.41 14.81
N GLY A 201 -10.95 -25.48 15.23
CA GLY A 201 -10.50 -26.35 16.31
C GLY A 201 -9.21 -27.10 16.00
N GLY A 202 -8.07 -26.46 16.23
CA GLY A 202 -6.92 -27.09 16.85
C GLY A 202 -7.09 -26.96 18.36
N THR A 203 -7.01 -28.07 19.10
CA THR A 203 -6.99 -28.04 20.57
C THR A 203 -5.76 -27.29 21.07
N GLU A 204 -5.87 -25.98 21.31
CA GLU A 204 -5.05 -25.23 22.25
C GLU A 204 -5.95 -24.28 23.03
N THR A 205 -6.36 -24.75 24.22
CA THR A 205 -6.78 -23.84 25.28
C THR A 205 -5.52 -23.24 25.88
N GLY A 206 -5.06 -22.11 25.32
CA GLY A 206 -3.94 -21.34 25.86
C GLY A 206 -3.48 -20.21 24.93
N THR A 207 -3.56 -18.96 25.42
CA THR A 207 -2.93 -17.72 24.89
C THR A 207 -3.48 -17.15 23.56
N GLY A 208 -3.42 -15.82 23.41
CA GLY A 208 -4.07 -15.05 22.33
C GLY A 208 -3.65 -15.49 20.91
N GLN A 209 -4.51 -15.24 19.92
CA GLN A 209 -4.18 -15.52 18.53
C GLN A 209 -2.91 -14.78 18.12
N GLN A 210 -1.96 -15.51 17.55
CA GLN A 210 -0.66 -14.99 17.15
C GLN A 210 -0.79 -14.23 15.82
N TYR A 211 -0.27 -13.00 15.77
CA TYR A 211 -0.21 -12.17 14.57
C TYR A 211 0.55 -12.90 13.44
N ALA A 212 -0.12 -13.16 12.31
CA ALA A 212 0.36 -14.01 11.23
C ALA A 212 0.72 -13.23 9.96
N TRP A 213 1.26 -13.94 8.96
CA TRP A 213 1.65 -13.36 7.66
C TRP A 213 0.51 -12.61 6.97
N GLN A 214 -0.71 -13.17 7.00
CA GLN A 214 -1.87 -12.53 6.41
C GLN A 214 -2.18 -11.20 7.10
N ASP A 215 -2.10 -11.14 8.44
CA ASP A 215 -2.33 -9.91 9.20
C ASP A 215 -1.29 -8.85 8.85
N ALA A 216 -0.01 -9.24 8.86
CA ALA A 216 1.12 -8.37 8.50
C ALA A 216 0.97 -7.79 7.09
N THR A 217 0.56 -8.62 6.12
CA THR A 217 0.42 -8.19 4.72
C THR A 217 -0.82 -7.33 4.49
N ILE A 218 -1.91 -7.53 5.25
CA ILE A 218 -3.09 -6.66 5.25
C ILE A 218 -2.76 -5.29 5.86
N ASP A 219 -2.06 -5.27 7.00
CA ASP A 219 -1.64 -4.01 7.63
C ASP A 219 -0.64 -3.26 6.76
N SER A 220 0.29 -3.96 6.11
CA SER A 220 1.21 -3.38 5.12
C SER A 220 0.46 -2.64 4.01
N TYR A 221 -0.63 -3.23 3.48
CA TYR A 221 -1.48 -2.57 2.48
C TYR A 221 -2.05 -1.26 3.01
N TRP A 222 -2.63 -1.29 4.22
CA TRP A 222 -3.29 -0.13 4.81
C TRP A 222 -2.31 0.97 5.20
N TYR A 223 -1.19 0.63 5.83
CA TYR A 223 -0.20 1.61 6.27
C TYR A 223 0.47 2.26 5.06
N SER A 224 0.73 1.49 4.00
CA SER A 224 1.10 2.00 2.69
C SER A 224 0.08 3.03 2.15
N LEU A 225 -1.22 2.71 2.17
CA LEU A 225 -2.29 3.60 1.71
C LEU A 225 -2.38 4.88 2.55
N TYR A 226 -2.22 4.78 3.86
CA TYR A 226 -2.33 5.92 4.78
C TYR A 226 -1.17 6.90 4.60
N ASN A 227 0.06 6.39 4.48
CA ASN A 227 1.24 7.20 4.19
C ASN A 227 1.10 7.92 2.83
N MET A 228 0.66 7.20 1.80
CA MET A 228 0.42 7.79 0.47
C MET A 228 -0.67 8.88 0.51
N SER A 229 -1.87 8.55 1.00
CA SER A 229 -3.01 9.47 0.98
C SER A 229 -2.74 10.73 1.79
N THR A 230 -2.08 10.59 2.94
CA THR A 230 -1.72 11.72 3.80
C THR A 230 -0.72 12.65 3.10
N ASN A 231 0.36 12.11 2.56
CA ASN A 231 1.43 12.91 1.95
C ASN A 231 1.00 13.56 0.63
N ILE A 232 0.28 12.83 -0.23
CA ILE A 232 -0.07 13.29 -1.57
C ILE A 232 -1.27 14.25 -1.55
N ALA A 233 -2.25 14.07 -0.67
CA ALA A 233 -3.55 14.75 -0.81
C ALA A 233 -4.11 15.43 0.44
N MET A 234 -3.54 15.24 1.64
CA MET A 234 -4.18 15.70 2.89
C MET A 234 -3.32 16.66 3.70
N SER A 235 -2.05 16.34 3.93
CA SER A 235 -1.17 17.06 4.87
C SER A 235 -0.85 18.50 4.46
N GLY A 236 -0.78 18.77 3.16
CA GLY A 236 -0.22 20.02 2.63
C GLY A 236 1.29 20.16 2.80
N ASN A 237 2.02 19.12 3.26
CA ASN A 237 3.47 19.16 3.51
C ASN A 237 4.31 19.20 2.23
N GLY A 238 4.28 20.34 1.53
CA GLY A 238 5.01 20.54 0.30
C GLY A 238 4.46 21.67 -0.54
N VAL A 239 5.00 21.81 -1.74
CA VAL A 239 4.45 22.75 -2.70
C VAL A 239 3.15 22.17 -3.27
N GLN A 240 2.04 22.85 -3.01
CA GLN A 240 0.72 22.38 -3.40
C GLN A 240 0.40 22.70 -4.86
N PHE A 241 -0.44 21.86 -5.47
CA PHE A 241 -1.08 22.09 -6.75
C PHE A 241 -2.60 22.24 -6.56
N PRO A 242 -3.24 23.25 -7.15
CA PRO A 242 -2.64 24.34 -7.93
C PRO A 242 -1.83 25.34 -7.09
N HIS A 243 -0.70 25.81 -7.62
CA HIS A 243 0.20 26.76 -6.97
C HIS A 243 0.01 28.22 -7.42
N ASN A 244 -0.64 28.44 -8.57
CA ASN A 244 -0.86 29.77 -9.14
C ASN A 244 -2.12 29.79 -10.03
N GLU A 245 -2.59 30.98 -10.40
CA GLU A 245 -3.82 31.17 -11.20
C GLU A 245 -3.84 30.33 -12.49
N ARG A 246 -2.71 30.20 -13.21
CA ARG A 246 -2.67 29.41 -14.44
C ARG A 246 -2.85 27.92 -14.18
N GLN A 247 -2.23 27.42 -13.11
CA GLN A 247 -2.42 26.04 -12.68
C GLN A 247 -3.84 25.82 -12.17
N GLN A 248 -4.45 26.81 -11.50
CA GLN A 248 -5.84 26.77 -11.06
C GLN A 248 -6.77 26.64 -12.26
N ASP A 249 -6.62 27.49 -13.28
CA ASP A 249 -7.40 27.40 -14.52
C ASP A 249 -7.22 26.05 -15.23
N ALA A 250 -6.02 25.47 -15.18
CA ALA A 250 -5.74 24.17 -15.78
C ALA A 250 -6.42 23.03 -14.99
N PHE A 251 -6.40 23.11 -13.66
CA PHE A 251 -7.04 22.16 -12.77
C PHE A 251 -8.57 22.19 -12.92
N GLU A 252 -9.17 23.37 -12.91
CA GLU A 252 -10.62 23.57 -13.09
C GLU A 252 -11.12 23.05 -14.45
N ARG A 253 -10.27 23.04 -15.48
CA ARG A 253 -10.59 22.45 -16.78
C ARG A 253 -10.44 20.94 -16.82
N ARG A 254 -9.43 20.38 -16.13
CA ARG A 254 -9.09 18.94 -16.20
C ARG A 254 -9.93 18.09 -15.24
N VAL A 255 -10.22 18.56 -14.04
CA VAL A 255 -10.95 17.78 -13.03
C VAL A 255 -12.34 17.36 -13.51
N PRO A 256 -13.18 18.22 -14.11
CA PRO A 256 -14.48 17.79 -14.63
C PRO A 256 -14.37 16.68 -15.68
N ALA A 257 -13.37 16.73 -16.55
CA ALA A 257 -13.13 15.69 -17.53
C ALA A 257 -12.68 14.37 -16.86
N MET A 258 -11.81 14.43 -15.85
CA MET A 258 -11.41 13.26 -15.06
C MET A 258 -12.61 12.61 -14.36
N LEU A 259 -13.46 13.41 -13.72
CA LEU A 259 -14.69 12.94 -13.07
C LEU A 259 -15.64 12.28 -14.07
N GLN A 260 -15.86 12.92 -15.22
CA GLN A 260 -16.68 12.36 -16.30
C GLN A 260 -16.13 11.02 -16.82
N HIS A 261 -14.82 10.90 -17.01
CA HIS A 261 -14.19 9.65 -17.48
C HIS A 261 -14.15 8.55 -16.41
N ALA A 262 -14.16 8.95 -15.15
CA ALA A 262 -14.13 8.02 -14.03
C ALA A 262 -15.53 7.57 -13.57
N ASP A 263 -16.60 8.04 -14.24
CA ASP A 263 -17.99 7.75 -13.90
C ASP A 263 -18.32 8.10 -12.44
N VAL A 264 -17.77 9.21 -11.94
CA VAL A 264 -18.00 9.71 -10.57
C VAL A 264 -18.34 11.19 -10.58
N ASP A 265 -19.29 11.59 -9.74
CA ASP A 265 -19.77 12.98 -9.71
C ASP A 265 -18.84 13.93 -8.94
N GLN A 266 -17.99 13.38 -8.07
CA GLN A 266 -17.18 14.18 -7.17
C GLN A 266 -15.88 13.48 -6.75
N PRO A 267 -14.82 14.25 -6.41
CA PRO A 267 -13.57 13.67 -5.92
C PRO A 267 -13.76 12.91 -4.61
N PRO A 268 -12.92 11.90 -4.31
CA PRO A 268 -13.02 11.11 -3.07
C PRO A 268 -12.60 11.87 -1.80
N ILE A 269 -12.01 13.06 -1.93
CA ILE A 269 -11.53 13.91 -0.83
C ILE A 269 -12.05 15.34 -1.07
N LYS A 270 -12.57 16.00 -0.03
CA LYS A 270 -12.94 17.41 -0.08
C LYS A 270 -11.70 18.29 0.09
N ASN A 271 -11.63 19.38 -0.67
CA ASN A 271 -10.58 20.40 -0.59
C ASN A 271 -9.15 19.81 -0.54
N PRO A 272 -8.79 18.92 -1.47
CA PRO A 272 -7.54 18.17 -1.38
C PRO A 272 -6.32 19.10 -1.44
N ASN A 273 -5.38 18.86 -0.52
CA ASN A 273 -4.07 19.49 -0.45
C ASN A 273 -3.09 18.73 -1.36
N LEU A 274 -3.29 18.78 -2.69
CA LEU A 274 -2.52 17.97 -3.63
C LEU A 274 -1.05 18.40 -3.67
N ASN A 275 -0.14 17.49 -3.36
CA ASN A 275 1.29 17.79 -3.25
C ASN A 275 1.98 17.53 -4.58
N MET A 276 2.50 18.58 -5.23
CA MET A 276 3.30 18.41 -6.45
C MET A 276 4.78 18.18 -6.15
N ALA A 277 5.28 18.70 -5.02
CA ALA A 277 6.66 18.55 -4.60
C ALA A 277 6.74 18.57 -3.07
N ALA A 278 6.81 17.39 -2.48
CA ALA A 278 6.77 17.22 -1.04
C ALA A 278 8.05 17.76 -0.36
N PHE A 279 7.88 18.43 0.77
CA PHE A 279 9.01 18.85 1.59
C PHE A 279 9.73 17.63 2.18
N THR A 280 11.01 17.77 2.51
CA THR A 280 11.83 16.68 3.03
C THR A 280 11.34 16.18 4.39
N GLU A 281 10.83 17.09 5.23
CA GLU A 281 10.38 16.81 6.59
C GLU A 281 9.11 17.61 6.91
N GLY A 282 8.26 17.07 7.78
CA GLY A 282 7.07 17.74 8.29
C GLY A 282 6.67 17.26 9.68
N ASP A 283 5.88 18.08 10.37
CA ASP A 283 5.25 17.72 11.64
C ASP A 283 3.85 17.14 11.38
N PRO A 284 3.59 15.87 11.72
CA PRO A 284 2.33 15.19 11.44
C PRO A 284 1.14 15.58 12.34
N HIS A 285 1.29 16.54 13.24
CA HIS A 285 0.21 17.05 14.07
C HIS A 285 -0.85 17.80 13.26
N PHE A 286 -2.12 17.56 13.56
CA PHE A 286 -3.20 18.35 12.98
C PHE A 286 -3.27 19.73 13.62
N THR A 287 -3.46 20.76 12.80
CA THR A 287 -3.62 22.15 13.23
C THR A 287 -5.03 22.48 13.74
N GLN A 288 -5.97 21.57 13.57
CA GLN A 288 -7.37 21.67 13.99
C GLN A 288 -8.00 20.27 14.06
N GLN A 289 -9.23 20.18 14.59
CA GLN A 289 -9.95 18.90 14.67
C GLN A 289 -10.15 18.25 13.29
N PRO A 290 -9.68 17.00 13.08
CA PRO A 290 -9.67 16.38 11.76
C PRO A 290 -11.06 15.82 11.39
N VAL A 291 -11.49 16.08 10.15
CA VAL A 291 -12.69 15.49 9.55
C VAL A 291 -12.26 14.35 8.63
N LEU A 292 -12.22 13.14 9.19
CA LEU A 292 -11.82 11.91 8.48
C LEU A 292 -12.95 11.27 7.66
N SER A 293 -14.21 11.62 7.99
CA SER A 293 -15.40 11.23 7.24
C SER A 293 -16.50 12.26 7.54
N GLY A 294 -16.80 13.13 6.57
CA GLY A 294 -17.87 14.13 6.68
C GLY A 294 -19.26 13.55 6.39
N ASP A 295 -20.27 14.43 6.29
CA ASP A 295 -21.68 14.03 6.08
C ASP A 295 -21.94 13.18 4.83
N ASP A 296 -21.06 13.27 3.84
CA ASP A 296 -21.10 12.50 2.59
C ASP A 296 -20.05 11.37 2.55
N GLY A 297 -19.50 11.02 3.71
CA GLY A 297 -18.52 9.95 3.89
C GLY A 297 -17.07 10.32 3.55
N ARG A 298 -16.81 11.49 2.96
CA ARG A 298 -15.47 11.88 2.48
C ARG A 298 -14.66 12.65 3.53
N PRO A 299 -13.34 12.43 3.62
CA PRO A 299 -12.47 13.27 4.44
C PRO A 299 -12.37 14.69 3.85
N ASP A 300 -12.19 15.68 4.72
CA ASP A 300 -11.92 17.08 4.33
C ASP A 300 -10.47 17.45 4.63
N ALA A 301 -9.65 17.48 3.58
CA ALA A 301 -8.22 17.72 3.69
C ALA A 301 -7.88 19.10 4.26
N SER A 302 -8.77 20.10 4.16
CA SER A 302 -8.54 21.41 4.79
C SER A 302 -8.34 21.28 6.32
N THR A 303 -8.97 20.28 6.93
CA THR A 303 -8.87 19.98 8.37
C THR A 303 -7.72 19.05 8.73
N LEU A 304 -7.03 18.48 7.74
CA LEU A 304 -5.95 17.51 7.89
C LEU A 304 -4.57 18.12 7.64
N THR A 305 -4.52 19.44 7.47
CA THR A 305 -3.31 20.21 7.17
C THR A 305 -2.37 20.24 8.38
N TRP A 306 -1.08 20.04 8.12
CA TRP A 306 0.00 20.14 9.10
C TRP A 306 0.46 21.60 9.26
N ASP A 307 1.18 21.90 10.34
CA ASP A 307 1.79 23.22 10.52
C ASP A 307 3.02 23.37 9.61
N MET A 308 2.86 24.12 8.51
CA MET A 308 3.94 24.37 7.55
C MET A 308 5.13 25.14 8.13
N SER A 309 4.99 25.81 9.28
CA SER A 309 6.10 26.44 9.98
C SER A 309 7.05 25.41 10.64
N GLN A 310 6.56 24.20 10.88
CA GLN A 310 7.34 23.05 11.38
C GLN A 310 7.82 22.13 10.25
N SER A 311 7.50 22.45 8.99
CA SER A 311 8.02 21.73 7.82
C SER A 311 9.38 22.28 7.37
N SER A 312 10.17 21.45 6.69
CA SER A 312 11.52 21.87 6.25
C SER A 312 11.51 23.01 5.24
N GLY A 313 10.41 23.20 4.50
CA GLY A 313 10.31 24.16 3.39
C GLY A 313 11.28 23.87 2.24
N VAL A 314 11.87 22.67 2.22
CA VAL A 314 12.91 22.24 1.27
C VAL A 314 12.44 20.97 0.58
N VAL A 315 12.66 20.89 -0.72
CA VAL A 315 12.38 19.71 -1.56
C VAL A 315 13.71 19.05 -1.95
N SER A 316 13.73 17.72 -2.01
CA SER A 316 14.86 16.95 -2.54
C SER A 316 14.40 16.04 -3.68
N PRO A 317 15.34 15.54 -4.53
CA PRO A 317 14.97 14.56 -5.54
C PRO A 317 14.34 13.30 -4.97
N SER A 318 14.80 12.83 -3.80
CA SER A 318 14.21 11.64 -3.16
C SER A 318 12.83 11.91 -2.55
N SER A 319 12.59 13.09 -1.95
CA SER A 319 11.25 13.41 -1.43
C SER A 319 10.23 13.49 -2.57
N LEU A 320 10.63 14.03 -3.71
CA LEU A 320 9.81 14.05 -4.93
C LEU A 320 9.62 12.63 -5.51
N ALA A 321 10.72 11.92 -5.77
CA ALA A 321 10.70 10.67 -6.52
C ALA A 321 9.92 9.58 -5.79
N TRP A 322 10.16 9.37 -4.48
CA TRP A 322 9.43 8.35 -3.72
C TRP A 322 7.95 8.68 -3.56
N THR A 323 7.60 9.97 -3.42
CA THR A 323 6.21 10.42 -3.38
C THR A 323 5.47 10.06 -4.66
N HIS A 324 6.05 10.37 -5.82
CA HIS A 324 5.36 10.16 -7.10
C HIS A 324 5.48 8.72 -7.61
N LEU A 325 6.56 8.00 -7.32
CA LEU A 325 6.65 6.55 -7.53
C LEU A 325 5.52 5.85 -6.76
N LYS A 326 5.28 6.26 -5.51
CA LYS A 326 4.16 5.72 -4.72
C LYS A 326 2.80 5.96 -5.38
N GLY A 327 2.59 7.15 -5.94
CA GLY A 327 1.40 7.48 -6.69
C GLY A 327 1.25 6.63 -7.97
N VAL A 328 2.32 6.42 -8.72
CA VAL A 328 2.34 5.59 -9.94
C VAL A 328 2.07 4.13 -9.61
N THR A 329 2.70 3.59 -8.57
CA THR A 329 2.46 2.22 -8.09
C THR A 329 0.99 2.02 -7.70
N TRP A 330 0.36 2.97 -7.01
CA TRP A 330 -1.08 2.89 -6.73
C TRP A 330 -1.95 3.04 -7.96
N ALA A 331 -1.56 3.87 -8.92
CA ALA A 331 -2.30 4.00 -10.18
C ALA A 331 -2.31 2.66 -10.95
N LYS A 332 -1.18 1.95 -11.00
CA LYS A 332 -1.10 0.57 -11.52
C LYS A 332 -1.95 -0.40 -10.71
N ASN A 333 -1.93 -0.29 -9.38
CA ASN A 333 -2.77 -1.14 -8.54
C ASN A 333 -4.26 -0.95 -8.84
N PHE A 334 -4.73 0.31 -8.89
CA PHE A 334 -6.12 0.59 -9.17
C PHE A 334 -6.51 0.09 -10.56
N GLN A 335 -5.66 0.31 -11.56
CA GLN A 335 -5.86 -0.17 -12.93
C GLN A 335 -6.20 -1.66 -12.98
N ASN A 336 -5.38 -2.49 -12.33
CA ASN A 336 -5.54 -3.93 -12.35
C ASN A 336 -6.84 -4.42 -11.69
N HIS A 337 -7.52 -3.53 -10.96
CA HIS A 337 -8.69 -3.86 -10.16
C HIS A 337 -9.88 -2.94 -10.45
N PHE A 338 -9.90 -2.18 -11.55
CA PHE A 338 -11.01 -1.27 -11.88
C PHE A 338 -12.38 -1.97 -11.93
N ASP A 339 -12.40 -3.22 -12.40
CA ASP A 339 -13.64 -3.97 -12.57
C ASP A 339 -14.18 -4.58 -11.27
N ILE A 340 -13.34 -4.64 -10.22
CA ILE A 340 -13.70 -5.23 -8.92
C ILE A 340 -13.74 -4.21 -7.78
N LEU A 341 -13.09 -3.05 -7.93
CA LEU A 341 -13.07 -2.01 -6.91
C LEU A 341 -14.38 -1.21 -6.87
N PRO A 342 -14.94 -0.93 -5.68
CA PRO A 342 -16.15 -0.12 -5.55
C PRO A 342 -16.02 1.27 -6.18
N THR A 343 -17.07 1.72 -6.88
CA THR A 343 -17.13 3.05 -7.53
C THR A 343 -16.92 4.19 -6.53
N GLN A 344 -17.32 4.01 -5.26
CA GLN A 344 -17.13 5.00 -4.19
C GLN A 344 -15.65 5.26 -3.87
N LEU A 345 -14.75 4.32 -4.16
CA LEU A 345 -13.31 4.56 -4.06
C LEU A 345 -12.79 5.47 -5.17
N ALA A 346 -13.59 5.68 -6.23
CA ALA A 346 -13.22 6.42 -7.43
C ALA A 346 -11.85 5.99 -8.00
N PRO A 347 -11.59 4.68 -8.19
CA PRO A 347 -10.25 4.17 -8.50
C PRO A 347 -9.70 4.73 -9.83
N LYS A 348 -10.55 4.89 -10.84
CA LYS A 348 -10.22 5.56 -12.12
C LYS A 348 -9.76 7.00 -11.90
N PHE A 349 -10.54 7.80 -11.17
CA PHE A 349 -10.21 9.19 -10.86
C PHE A 349 -8.89 9.29 -10.07
N ARG A 350 -8.69 8.42 -9.07
CA ARG A 350 -7.45 8.36 -8.30
C ARG A 350 -6.25 8.06 -9.19
N ALA A 351 -6.34 7.05 -10.05
CA ALA A 351 -5.26 6.72 -10.99
C ALA A 351 -4.93 7.89 -11.93
N GLN A 352 -5.94 8.56 -12.49
CA GLN A 352 -5.77 9.74 -13.36
C GLN A 352 -5.11 10.92 -12.61
N MET A 353 -5.51 11.17 -11.36
CA MET A 353 -4.96 12.25 -10.55
C MET A 353 -3.52 11.99 -10.14
N LEU A 354 -3.22 10.77 -9.64
CA LEU A 354 -1.88 10.38 -9.21
C LEU A 354 -0.86 10.45 -10.37
N THR A 355 -1.23 9.95 -11.54
CA THR A 355 -0.37 9.99 -12.75
C THR A 355 -0.24 11.40 -13.31
N THR A 356 -1.25 12.26 -13.12
CA THR A 356 -1.16 13.68 -13.45
C THR A 356 -0.19 14.41 -12.53
N LEU A 357 -0.27 14.19 -11.21
CA LEU A 357 0.62 14.82 -10.24
C LEU A 357 2.08 14.41 -10.45
N ALA A 358 2.35 13.15 -10.80
CA ALA A 358 3.68 12.68 -11.18
C ALA A 358 4.26 13.50 -12.36
N GLN A 359 3.47 13.76 -13.40
CA GLN A 359 3.89 14.56 -14.55
C GLN A 359 4.07 16.05 -14.21
N ILE A 360 3.23 16.60 -13.33
CA ILE A 360 3.38 17.97 -12.81
C ILE A 360 4.68 18.10 -12.03
N GLY A 361 4.96 17.13 -11.15
CA GLY A 361 6.19 17.04 -10.38
C GLY A 361 7.42 17.05 -11.30
N ILE A 362 7.48 16.15 -12.29
CA ILE A 362 8.56 16.09 -13.28
C ILE A 362 8.74 17.41 -14.02
N ARG A 363 7.64 18.00 -14.51
CA ARG A 363 7.72 19.27 -15.23
C ARG A 363 8.32 20.38 -14.37
N ALA A 364 7.91 20.47 -13.10
CA ALA A 364 8.41 21.50 -12.19
C ALA A 364 9.87 21.27 -11.78
N THR A 365 10.27 20.02 -11.55
CA THR A 365 11.58 19.74 -10.94
C THR A 365 12.67 19.34 -11.92
N LEU A 366 12.33 18.75 -13.07
CA LEU A 366 13.31 18.29 -14.06
C LEU A 366 13.32 19.12 -15.35
N VAL A 367 12.20 19.80 -15.67
CA VAL A 367 12.04 20.44 -16.98
C VAL A 367 12.06 21.97 -16.91
N ALA A 368 11.14 22.59 -16.16
CA ALA A 368 10.88 24.04 -16.24
C ALA A 368 10.31 24.61 -14.93
N GLY A 369 11.07 24.60 -13.85
CA GLY A 369 10.65 25.21 -12.58
C GLY A 369 11.76 25.80 -11.72
N GLY A 370 13.01 25.75 -12.16
CA GLY A 370 14.18 26.35 -11.52
C GLY A 370 14.41 27.82 -11.94
N PRO A 371 15.24 28.55 -11.18
CA PRO A 371 15.48 29.98 -11.38
C PRO A 371 16.17 30.31 -12.71
N GLU A 372 16.84 29.35 -13.34
CA GLU A 372 17.53 29.50 -14.63
C GLU A 372 16.65 29.13 -15.83
N GLY A 373 15.36 28.85 -15.61
CA GLY A 373 14.46 28.33 -16.64
C GLY A 373 14.66 26.84 -16.97
N ASN A 374 15.41 26.14 -16.12
CA ASN A 374 15.64 24.69 -16.11
C ASN A 374 14.74 23.99 -15.06
N GLY A 375 14.96 22.70 -14.77
CA GLY A 375 14.28 22.02 -13.66
C GLY A 375 14.78 22.51 -12.29
N ALA A 376 13.89 22.67 -11.31
CA ALA A 376 14.25 23.15 -9.98
C ALA A 376 15.22 22.25 -9.21
N LEU A 377 15.30 20.97 -9.58
CA LEU A 377 16.20 20.00 -8.96
C LEU A 377 17.38 19.62 -9.86
N THR A 378 17.60 20.33 -10.97
CA THR A 378 18.68 20.03 -11.93
C THR A 378 19.74 21.11 -11.96
N LYS A 379 20.99 20.74 -12.21
CA LYS A 379 22.10 21.68 -12.44
C LYS A 379 22.15 22.13 -13.89
N GLY A 380 21.76 23.38 -14.15
CA GLY A 380 21.70 23.95 -15.50
C GLY A 380 20.88 23.07 -16.46
N ASP A 381 21.41 22.82 -17.65
CA ASP A 381 20.79 21.96 -18.67
C ASP A 381 21.14 20.46 -18.52
N SER A 382 21.86 20.06 -17.46
CA SER A 382 22.25 18.66 -17.21
C SER A 382 21.22 17.89 -16.36
N MET A 383 21.17 16.56 -16.47
CA MET A 383 20.35 15.69 -15.61
C MET A 383 21.01 15.43 -14.24
N GLU A 384 22.10 16.12 -13.93
CA GLU A 384 22.71 16.07 -12.59
C GLU A 384 21.80 16.77 -11.60
N LEU A 385 21.49 16.08 -10.51
CA LEU A 385 20.54 16.54 -9.51
C LEU A 385 21.25 17.29 -8.37
N VAL A 386 20.64 18.37 -7.89
CA VAL A 386 20.98 19.00 -6.60
C VAL A 386 20.35 18.18 -5.47
N SER A 387 20.89 18.27 -4.25
CA SER A 387 20.33 17.56 -3.09
C SER A 387 19.12 18.27 -2.49
N GLN A 388 19.15 19.60 -2.43
CA GLN A 388 18.11 20.37 -1.75
C GLN A 388 17.82 21.70 -2.45
N PHE A 389 16.53 21.99 -2.62
CA PHE A 389 16.03 23.23 -3.19
C PHE A 389 14.94 23.82 -2.30
N ARG A 390 14.98 25.12 -2.04
CA ARG A 390 13.97 25.87 -1.30
C ARG A 390 13.05 26.61 -2.27
N PRO A 391 11.79 26.18 -2.43
CA PRO A 391 10.87 26.82 -3.37
C PRO A 391 10.51 28.26 -2.99
N SER A 392 10.39 28.58 -1.70
CA SER A 392 9.89 29.90 -1.26
C SER A 392 10.71 31.08 -1.78
N ASP A 393 12.03 30.93 -1.89
CA ASP A 393 12.96 31.95 -2.38
C ASP A 393 13.73 31.54 -3.64
N GLY A 394 13.54 30.30 -4.13
CA GLY A 394 14.20 29.78 -5.33
C GLY A 394 15.67 29.38 -5.12
N THR A 395 16.11 29.18 -3.87
CA THR A 395 17.52 28.90 -3.55
C THR A 395 17.84 27.41 -3.63
N VAL A 396 18.97 27.06 -4.26
CA VAL A 396 19.59 25.73 -4.10
C VAL A 396 20.30 25.71 -2.75
N VAL A 397 19.82 24.89 -1.82
CA VAL A 397 20.31 24.80 -0.43
C VAL A 397 21.52 23.87 -0.33
N ASP A 398 21.51 22.77 -1.08
CA ASP A 398 22.62 21.83 -1.20
C ASP A 398 22.69 21.39 -2.67
N ASP A 399 23.77 21.76 -3.35
CA ASP A 399 24.02 21.42 -4.74
C ASP A 399 24.79 20.10 -4.90
N THR A 400 25.09 19.37 -3.83
CA THR A 400 25.81 18.10 -3.92
C THR A 400 25.00 17.08 -4.73
N ALA A 401 25.62 16.43 -5.72
CA ALA A 401 25.01 15.29 -6.40
C ALA A 401 25.21 14.03 -5.54
N ARG A 402 24.14 13.29 -5.27
CA ARG A 402 24.20 12.08 -4.42
C ARG A 402 23.66 10.85 -5.13
N PRO A 403 24.26 9.66 -4.92
CA PRO A 403 23.78 8.40 -5.51
C PRO A 403 22.31 8.11 -5.20
N ASN A 404 21.90 8.22 -3.94
CA ASN A 404 20.53 7.92 -3.50
C ASN A 404 19.44 8.80 -4.16
N HIS A 405 19.76 10.07 -4.45
CA HIS A 405 18.87 10.98 -5.16
C HIS A 405 18.69 10.58 -6.62
N HIS A 406 19.77 10.18 -7.28
CA HIS A 406 19.74 9.73 -8.67
C HIS A 406 19.10 8.33 -8.80
N ALA A 407 19.37 7.42 -7.86
CA ALA A 407 18.73 6.11 -7.81
C ALA A 407 17.21 6.24 -7.64
N ALA A 408 16.75 7.03 -6.67
CA ALA A 408 15.30 7.24 -6.46
C ALA A 408 14.62 7.86 -7.69
N MET A 409 15.24 8.88 -8.31
CA MET A 409 14.70 9.53 -9.50
C MET A 409 14.70 8.60 -10.71
N LEU A 410 15.77 7.82 -10.91
CA LEU A 410 15.86 6.85 -11.99
C LEU A 410 14.76 5.80 -11.85
N TRP A 411 14.58 5.25 -10.66
CA TRP A 411 13.53 4.28 -10.38
C TRP A 411 12.13 4.86 -10.64
N PHE A 412 11.85 6.06 -10.15
CA PHE A 412 10.58 6.74 -10.40
C PHE A 412 10.31 6.95 -11.90
N LEU A 413 11.31 7.42 -12.65
CA LEU A 413 11.17 7.64 -14.09
C LEU A 413 10.98 6.31 -14.84
N SER A 414 11.69 5.25 -14.47
CA SER A 414 11.52 3.91 -15.05
C SER A 414 10.11 3.36 -14.78
N ASP A 415 9.61 3.46 -13.54
CA ASP A 415 8.27 3.00 -13.19
C ASP A 415 7.18 3.80 -13.93
N LEU A 416 7.32 5.13 -14.00
CA LEU A 416 6.42 5.96 -14.80
C LEU A 416 6.53 5.64 -16.30
N ASN A 417 7.74 5.42 -16.82
CA ASN A 417 7.94 5.07 -18.22
C ASN A 417 7.23 3.76 -18.56
N SER A 418 7.35 2.74 -17.72
CA SER A 418 6.64 1.47 -17.91
C SER A 418 5.12 1.68 -18.00
N LEU A 419 4.56 2.52 -17.12
CA LEU A 419 3.13 2.88 -17.17
C LEU A 419 2.77 3.56 -18.51
N VAL A 420 3.58 4.54 -18.92
CA VAL A 420 3.30 5.36 -20.10
C VAL A 420 3.50 4.61 -21.42
N GLN A 421 4.49 3.70 -21.51
CA GLN A 421 4.73 2.89 -22.71
C GLN A 421 3.64 1.85 -22.96
N ASN A 422 2.92 1.43 -21.92
CA ASN A 422 1.72 0.59 -22.07
C ASN A 422 0.52 1.32 -22.73
N GLY A 423 0.75 2.53 -23.26
CA GLY A 423 -0.28 3.38 -23.84
C GLY A 423 -1.27 3.91 -22.80
N TRP A 424 -0.92 3.82 -21.51
CA TRP A 424 -1.88 3.94 -20.42
C TRP A 424 -1.49 5.04 -19.41
N PHE A 425 -2.24 6.14 -19.40
CA PHE A 425 -2.21 7.15 -18.34
C PHE A 425 -3.41 6.98 -17.38
N GLY A 426 -3.79 5.75 -17.02
CA GLY A 426 -5.03 5.53 -16.25
C GLY A 426 -6.33 5.43 -17.09
N TYR A 427 -6.22 5.28 -18.42
CA TYR A 427 -7.23 5.60 -19.46
C TYR A 427 -7.88 7.00 -19.36
N VAL A 428 -7.86 7.68 -20.51
CA VAL A 428 -8.30 9.08 -20.80
C VAL A 428 -7.94 10.11 -19.71
N ASN A 429 -6.64 10.27 -19.47
CA ASN A 429 -6.18 11.64 -19.25
C ASN A 429 -6.43 12.40 -20.57
N PRO A 430 -7.33 13.40 -20.61
CA PRO A 430 -7.75 14.02 -21.87
C PRO A 430 -6.60 14.59 -22.70
N GLU A 431 -5.46 14.88 -22.05
CA GLU A 431 -4.18 15.15 -22.71
C GLU A 431 -3.03 14.88 -21.71
N PRO A 432 -2.04 14.01 -22.03
CA PRO A 432 -0.85 13.86 -21.19
C PRO A 432 -0.04 15.17 -21.16
N LEU A 433 0.46 15.54 -19.98
CA LEU A 433 1.27 16.76 -19.81
C LEU A 433 2.69 16.58 -20.35
N ILE A 434 3.17 15.33 -20.39
CA ILE A 434 4.44 14.94 -20.96
C ILE A 434 4.18 13.82 -21.97
N PRO A 435 4.50 14.00 -23.26
CA PRO A 435 4.37 12.94 -24.25
C PRO A 435 5.21 11.70 -23.87
N ALA A 436 4.72 10.50 -24.22
CA ALA A 436 5.40 9.24 -23.92
C ALA A 436 6.87 9.20 -24.37
N ALA A 437 7.14 9.66 -25.59
CA ALA A 437 8.50 9.76 -26.12
C ALA A 437 9.41 10.67 -25.28
N ASN A 438 8.85 11.70 -24.64
CA ASN A 438 9.61 12.61 -23.78
C ASN A 438 9.86 11.96 -22.40
N VAL A 439 8.93 11.17 -21.88
CA VAL A 439 9.16 10.36 -20.66
C VAL A 439 10.30 9.36 -20.89
N GLN A 440 10.31 8.66 -22.03
CA GLN A 440 11.44 7.78 -22.40
C GLN A 440 12.76 8.55 -22.46
N GLN A 441 12.79 9.71 -23.10
CA GLN A 441 14.01 10.53 -23.20
C GLN A 441 14.51 11.00 -21.84
N LEU A 442 13.62 11.38 -20.92
CA LEU A 442 13.98 11.74 -19.55
C LEU A 442 14.55 10.54 -18.80
N THR A 443 13.92 9.38 -18.94
CA THR A 443 14.35 8.12 -18.30
C THR A 443 15.74 7.71 -18.79
N ASP A 444 15.95 7.64 -20.10
CA ASP A 444 17.26 7.37 -20.71
C ASP A 444 18.32 8.42 -20.35
N GLY A 445 17.90 9.69 -20.25
CA GLY A 445 18.75 10.80 -19.82
C GLY A 445 19.23 10.61 -18.38
N MET A 446 18.31 10.33 -17.47
CA MET A 446 18.63 10.04 -16.07
C MET A 446 19.53 8.82 -15.95
N GLY A 447 19.19 7.70 -16.61
CA GLY A 447 20.01 6.47 -16.56
C GLY A 447 21.45 6.70 -17.03
N ARG A 448 21.65 7.41 -18.16
CA ARG A 448 22.99 7.79 -18.63
C ARG A 448 23.73 8.66 -17.62
N THR A 449 23.06 9.65 -17.05
CA THR A 449 23.69 10.58 -16.10
C THR A 449 24.07 9.87 -14.81
N THR A 450 23.19 9.05 -14.24
CA THR A 450 23.47 8.26 -13.04
C THR A 450 24.70 7.37 -13.23
N MET A 451 24.71 6.54 -14.29
CA MET A 451 25.84 5.63 -14.58
C MET A 451 27.15 6.35 -14.89
N ASN A 452 27.10 7.58 -15.43
CA ASN A 452 28.31 8.35 -15.73
C ASN A 452 28.86 9.11 -14.51
N LEU A 453 28.00 9.52 -13.58
CA LEU A 453 28.38 10.33 -12.42
C LEU A 453 28.94 9.48 -11.28
N PHE A 454 28.44 8.26 -11.12
CA PHE A 454 28.78 7.43 -9.97
C PHE A 454 29.35 6.10 -10.44
N GLY A 455 30.68 5.93 -10.39
CA GLY A 455 31.26 4.60 -10.44
C GLY A 455 30.85 3.78 -9.19
N PRO A 456 30.94 2.45 -9.19
CA PRO A 456 30.58 1.64 -8.02
C PRO A 456 31.24 2.07 -6.72
N GLY A 457 32.56 2.30 -6.71
CA GLY A 457 33.27 2.82 -5.54
C GLY A 457 32.88 4.26 -5.15
N ASP A 458 32.38 5.08 -6.10
CA ASP A 458 31.86 6.42 -5.79
C ASP A 458 30.54 6.33 -5.02
N VAL A 459 29.72 5.31 -5.28
CA VAL A 459 28.48 5.04 -4.54
C VAL A 459 28.78 4.76 -3.07
N VAL A 460 29.78 3.91 -2.80
CA VAL A 460 30.21 3.57 -1.43
C VAL A 460 30.86 4.79 -0.75
N SER A 461 31.83 5.44 -1.42
CA SER A 461 32.58 6.55 -0.80
C SER A 461 31.74 7.82 -0.56
N SER A 462 30.67 8.03 -1.34
CA SER A 462 29.72 9.13 -1.15
C SER A 462 28.61 8.81 -0.14
N GLY A 463 28.49 7.53 0.24
CA GLY A 463 27.41 6.99 1.04
C GLY A 463 27.87 5.77 1.82
N SER A 464 27.42 4.58 1.40
CA SER A 464 27.79 3.29 2.00
C SER A 464 27.47 2.14 1.05
N THR A 465 27.86 0.91 1.39
CA THR A 465 27.44 -0.29 0.63
C THR A 465 25.93 -0.48 0.61
N ARG A 466 25.20 0.07 1.58
CA ARG A 466 23.73 0.15 1.57
C ARG A 466 23.19 0.88 0.33
N ASP A 467 23.88 1.91 -0.13
CA ASP A 467 23.46 2.68 -1.32
C ASP A 467 23.73 1.91 -2.63
N LEU A 468 24.63 0.91 -2.63
CA LEU A 468 24.79 -0.02 -3.77
C LEU A 468 23.51 -0.81 -3.99
N GLY A 469 22.86 -1.30 -2.92
CA GLY A 469 21.61 -2.05 -3.02
C GLY A 469 20.49 -1.23 -3.65
N GLN A 470 20.32 0.01 -3.19
CA GLN A 470 19.33 0.92 -3.77
C GLN A 470 19.66 1.27 -5.24
N MET A 471 20.94 1.46 -5.58
CA MET A 471 21.37 1.72 -6.95
C MET A 471 21.14 0.52 -7.87
N LEU A 472 21.46 -0.71 -7.42
CA LEU A 472 21.19 -1.95 -8.14
C LEU A 472 19.71 -2.08 -8.49
N GLY A 473 18.80 -1.87 -7.51
CA GLY A 473 17.36 -1.90 -7.76
C GLY A 473 16.89 -0.83 -8.76
N ALA A 474 17.43 0.38 -8.68
CA ALA A 474 17.10 1.46 -9.61
C ALA A 474 17.59 1.18 -11.05
N VAL A 475 18.80 0.65 -11.20
CA VAL A 475 19.39 0.29 -12.51
C VAL A 475 18.69 -0.94 -13.09
N ALA A 476 18.26 -1.90 -12.28
CA ALA A 476 17.47 -3.04 -12.71
C ALA A 476 16.15 -2.59 -13.36
N TRP A 477 15.39 -1.72 -12.68
CA TRP A 477 14.19 -1.09 -13.24
C TRP A 477 14.47 -0.24 -14.48
N PHE A 478 15.61 0.45 -14.54
CA PHE A 478 15.99 1.17 -15.75
C PHE A 478 16.33 0.24 -16.91
N GLY A 479 17.02 -0.87 -16.66
CA GLY A 479 17.45 -1.81 -17.68
C GLY A 479 16.28 -2.44 -18.43
N THR A 480 15.18 -2.75 -17.73
CA THR A 480 13.93 -3.25 -18.34
C THR A 480 13.21 -2.18 -19.15
N GLN A 481 13.47 -0.90 -18.88
CA GLN A 481 12.80 0.27 -19.46
C GLN A 481 13.68 1.08 -20.41
N ALA A 482 14.89 0.61 -20.72
CA ALA A 482 15.86 1.32 -21.54
C ALA A 482 15.35 1.50 -22.98
N GLY A 483 15.47 2.71 -23.52
CA GLY A 483 14.96 3.03 -24.86
C GLY A 483 15.75 2.44 -26.04
N SER A 484 16.86 1.74 -25.77
CA SER A 484 17.67 1.07 -26.79
C SER A 484 18.47 -0.10 -26.23
N SER A 485 18.81 -1.07 -27.09
CA SER A 485 19.68 -2.20 -26.74
C SER A 485 21.05 -1.76 -26.23
N ASP A 486 21.59 -0.65 -26.74
CA ASP A 486 22.87 -0.09 -26.29
C ASP A 486 22.78 0.41 -24.85
N LEU A 487 21.67 1.05 -24.48
CA LEU A 487 21.44 1.52 -23.11
C LEU A 487 21.16 0.35 -22.16
N GLN A 488 20.40 -0.64 -22.61
CA GLN A 488 20.17 -1.88 -21.87
C GLN A 488 21.50 -2.60 -21.57
N SER A 489 22.35 -2.79 -22.59
CA SER A 489 23.67 -3.41 -22.42
C SER A 489 24.58 -2.62 -21.46
N ARG A 490 24.52 -1.28 -21.49
CA ARG A 490 25.22 -0.44 -20.53
C ARG A 490 24.70 -0.61 -19.11
N ALA A 491 23.38 -0.68 -18.91
CA ALA A 491 22.77 -0.93 -17.61
C ALA A 491 23.20 -2.30 -17.07
N THR A 492 23.16 -3.36 -17.88
CA THR A 492 23.69 -4.69 -17.53
C THR A 492 25.17 -4.63 -17.10
N THR A 493 26.00 -3.91 -17.86
CA THR A 493 27.44 -3.80 -17.56
C THR A 493 27.67 -3.11 -16.22
N TYR A 494 27.03 -1.95 -16.02
CA TYR A 494 27.13 -1.18 -14.78
C TYR A 494 26.58 -1.94 -13.58
N THR A 495 25.52 -2.73 -13.77
CA THR A 495 24.95 -3.62 -12.74
C THR A 495 25.95 -4.66 -12.27
N ASN A 496 26.62 -5.35 -13.20
CA ASN A 496 27.66 -6.33 -12.86
C ASN A 496 28.86 -5.66 -12.16
N GLU A 497 29.19 -4.42 -12.52
CA GLU A 497 30.22 -3.63 -11.83
C GLU A 497 29.81 -3.25 -10.39
N LEU A 498 28.55 -2.87 -10.17
CA LEU A 498 28.00 -2.61 -8.84
C LEU A 498 27.99 -3.88 -7.97
N ALA A 499 27.57 -5.01 -8.52
CA ALA A 499 27.58 -6.28 -7.82
C ALA A 499 29.00 -6.75 -7.49
N GLY A 500 29.95 -6.55 -8.42
CA GLY A 500 31.37 -6.78 -8.15
C GLY A 500 31.90 -5.92 -7.00
N GLU A 501 31.49 -4.65 -6.90
CA GLU A 501 31.82 -3.81 -5.74
C GLU A 501 31.23 -4.39 -4.45
N VAL A 502 29.95 -4.82 -4.43
CA VAL A 502 29.35 -5.51 -3.26
C VAL A 502 30.22 -6.70 -2.81
N GLU A 503 30.67 -7.54 -3.74
CA GLU A 503 31.50 -8.71 -3.44
C GLU A 503 32.85 -8.34 -2.81
N THR A 504 33.41 -7.16 -3.11
CA THR A 504 34.66 -6.72 -2.46
C THR A 504 34.52 -6.38 -0.98
N HIS A 505 33.29 -6.09 -0.54
CA HIS A 505 32.93 -5.78 0.85
C HIS A 505 32.30 -6.97 1.57
N LEU A 506 32.07 -8.09 0.88
CA LEU A 506 31.45 -9.28 1.46
C LEU A 506 32.45 -10.08 2.29
N GLU A 507 32.16 -10.21 3.58
CA GLU A 507 32.93 -11.05 4.49
C GLU A 507 32.55 -12.54 4.34
N SER A 508 33.45 -13.45 4.73
CA SER A 508 33.25 -14.90 4.57
C SER A 508 32.06 -15.48 5.36
N ASN A 509 31.51 -14.73 6.30
CA ASN A 509 30.34 -15.10 7.11
C ASN A 509 29.02 -14.52 6.54
N GLY A 510 29.06 -13.98 5.31
CA GLY A 510 27.91 -13.35 4.65
C GLY A 510 27.63 -11.92 5.10
N ARG A 511 28.38 -11.37 6.06
CA ARG A 511 28.23 -9.97 6.50
C ARG A 511 28.76 -9.02 5.42
N LEU A 512 27.98 -8.01 5.05
CA LEU A 512 28.47 -6.92 4.21
C LEU A 512 29.10 -5.80 5.04
N ALA A 513 30.36 -5.48 4.78
CA ALA A 513 31.07 -4.38 5.43
C ALA A 513 30.66 -3.01 4.88
N ASP A 514 31.13 -1.94 5.53
CA ASP A 514 30.98 -0.54 5.10
C ASP A 514 29.53 -0.11 4.78
N GLY A 515 28.58 -0.73 5.50
CA GLY A 515 27.15 -0.46 5.44
C GLY A 515 26.71 0.74 6.27
N GLY A 516 25.40 0.83 6.50
CA GLY A 516 24.83 1.79 7.45
C GLY A 516 24.88 1.28 8.89
N ASP A 517 24.44 2.13 9.84
CA ASP A 517 24.40 1.81 11.27
C ASP A 517 23.59 0.53 11.59
N ASN A 518 22.59 0.22 10.77
CA ASN A 518 21.78 -0.98 10.88
C ASN A 518 22.25 -2.02 9.86
N GLN A 519 22.89 -3.09 10.35
CA GLN A 519 23.41 -4.16 9.51
C GLN A 519 22.28 -4.94 8.82
N ALA A 520 21.16 -5.21 9.50
CA ALA A 520 20.05 -5.94 8.92
C ALA A 520 19.45 -5.21 7.71
N ALA A 521 19.31 -3.87 7.81
CA ALA A 521 18.92 -3.03 6.69
C ALA A 521 19.92 -3.10 5.53
N THR A 522 21.23 -3.05 5.83
CA THR A 522 22.27 -3.16 4.80
C THR A 522 22.17 -4.49 4.04
N GLN A 523 21.98 -5.62 4.75
CA GLN A 523 21.80 -6.92 4.11
C GLN A 523 20.53 -6.96 3.25
N GLY A 524 19.42 -6.47 3.78
CA GLY A 524 18.11 -6.53 3.11
C GLY A 524 18.11 -5.81 1.76
N VAL A 525 18.55 -4.55 1.73
CA VAL A 525 18.52 -3.75 0.49
C VAL A 525 19.51 -4.24 -0.56
N VAL A 526 20.69 -4.73 -0.14
CA VAL A 526 21.69 -5.23 -1.09
C VAL A 526 21.27 -6.58 -1.66
N ALA A 527 20.73 -7.48 -0.83
CA ALA A 527 20.14 -8.72 -1.31
C ALA A 527 18.96 -8.47 -2.27
N GLN A 528 18.04 -7.56 -1.92
CA GLN A 528 16.96 -7.14 -2.82
C GLN A 528 17.53 -6.63 -4.15
N GLY A 529 18.51 -5.71 -4.10
CA GLY A 529 19.13 -5.13 -5.27
C GLY A 529 19.74 -6.18 -6.20
N LEU A 530 20.51 -7.13 -5.67
CA LEU A 530 21.12 -8.20 -6.44
C LEU A 530 20.07 -9.15 -7.07
N LEU A 531 19.08 -9.58 -6.31
CA LEU A 531 18.00 -10.47 -6.80
C LEU A 531 17.11 -9.78 -7.83
N TRP A 532 16.86 -8.49 -7.68
CA TRP A 532 16.09 -7.76 -8.68
C TRP A 532 16.89 -7.51 -9.94
N ALA A 533 18.20 -7.32 -9.80
CA ALA A 533 19.09 -7.13 -10.92
C ALA A 533 19.26 -8.40 -11.77
N SER A 534 19.06 -9.60 -11.21
CA SER A 534 19.06 -10.86 -11.98
C SER A 534 17.88 -11.00 -12.95
N GLU A 535 16.91 -10.08 -12.92
CA GLU A 535 15.88 -9.99 -13.96
C GLU A 535 16.42 -9.39 -15.27
N LEU A 536 17.63 -8.81 -15.26
CA LEU A 536 18.30 -8.34 -16.48
C LEU A 536 19.09 -9.47 -17.16
N ASP A 537 18.93 -9.59 -18.48
CA ASP A 537 19.73 -10.51 -19.28
C ASP A 537 21.24 -10.27 -19.08
N GLY A 538 21.95 -11.31 -18.66
CA GLY A 538 23.40 -11.29 -18.44
C GLY A 538 23.86 -10.79 -17.06
N VAL A 539 22.95 -10.72 -16.09
CA VAL A 539 23.26 -10.45 -14.67
C VAL A 539 22.82 -11.67 -13.85
N ASP A 540 23.72 -12.24 -13.06
CA ASP A 540 23.37 -13.27 -12.08
C ASP A 540 24.36 -13.21 -10.92
N HIS A 541 23.87 -12.73 -9.78
CA HIS A 541 24.60 -12.67 -8.51
C HIS A 541 23.75 -13.27 -7.38
N THR A 542 22.95 -14.28 -7.73
CA THR A 542 22.03 -14.94 -6.80
C THR A 542 22.78 -15.53 -5.60
N ASP A 543 23.91 -16.20 -5.83
CA ASP A 543 24.74 -16.77 -4.76
C ASP A 543 25.20 -15.73 -3.73
N THR A 544 25.59 -14.54 -4.20
CA THR A 544 25.98 -13.40 -3.34
C THR A 544 24.77 -12.93 -2.53
N ALA A 545 23.59 -12.81 -3.15
CA ALA A 545 22.36 -12.44 -2.45
C ALA A 545 21.96 -13.48 -1.39
N GLU A 546 22.08 -14.77 -1.69
CA GLU A 546 21.80 -15.85 -0.74
C GLU A 546 22.70 -15.76 0.49
N SER A 547 24.00 -15.49 0.30
CA SER A 547 24.94 -15.31 1.42
C SER A 547 24.55 -14.15 2.34
N LEU A 548 24.11 -13.02 1.77
CA LEU A 548 23.63 -11.86 2.54
C LEU A 548 22.35 -12.20 3.32
N LEU A 549 21.41 -12.91 2.69
CA LEU A 549 20.14 -13.30 3.30
C LEU A 549 20.34 -14.36 4.39
N ASP A 550 21.29 -15.28 4.23
CA ASP A 550 21.65 -16.27 5.26
C ASP A 550 22.19 -15.57 6.51
N HIS A 551 22.97 -14.51 6.34
CA HIS A 551 23.41 -13.68 7.46
C HIS A 551 22.23 -12.91 8.09
N LEU A 552 21.34 -12.32 7.28
CA LEU A 552 20.16 -11.58 7.75
C LEU A 552 19.23 -12.46 8.59
N PHE A 553 18.77 -13.59 8.04
CA PHE A 553 17.78 -14.45 8.69
C PHE A 553 18.38 -15.41 9.70
N GLY A 554 19.65 -15.78 9.56
CA GLY A 554 20.31 -16.73 10.45
C GLY A 554 21.11 -16.09 11.59
N THR A 555 21.79 -14.97 11.33
CA THR A 555 22.69 -14.34 12.31
C THR A 555 22.09 -13.11 12.97
N LEU A 556 21.35 -12.29 12.21
CA LEU A 556 20.76 -11.04 12.72
C LEU A 556 19.31 -11.20 13.20
N TRP A 557 18.68 -12.35 12.98
CA TRP A 557 17.36 -12.62 13.56
C TRP A 557 17.47 -12.81 15.07
N ASP A 558 16.80 -11.94 15.83
CA ASP A 558 16.62 -12.07 17.26
C ASP A 558 15.26 -12.69 17.54
N ASP A 559 15.27 -13.98 17.87
CA ASP A 559 14.06 -14.75 18.12
C ASP A 559 13.36 -14.37 19.43
N GLU A 560 14.04 -13.76 20.40
CA GLU A 560 13.37 -13.30 21.62
C GLU A 560 12.67 -11.96 21.37
N ALA A 561 13.36 -11.04 20.70
CA ALA A 561 12.80 -9.74 20.32
C ALA A 561 11.76 -9.83 19.20
N GLY A 562 11.74 -10.91 18.43
CA GLY A 562 10.87 -11.07 17.26
C GLY A 562 11.17 -10.08 16.14
N THR A 563 12.42 -9.63 16.04
CA THR A 563 12.88 -8.65 15.05
C THR A 563 14.35 -8.87 14.68
N PHE A 564 14.89 -8.05 13.78
CA PHE A 564 16.30 -8.13 13.39
C PHE A 564 17.17 -7.19 14.22
N ALA A 565 18.25 -7.73 14.78
CA ALA A 565 19.27 -6.97 15.48
C ALA A 565 19.96 -5.99 14.52
N SER A 566 20.22 -4.77 15.01
CA SER A 566 20.99 -3.76 14.24
C SER A 566 22.45 -4.18 14.02
N GLY A 567 22.96 -5.12 14.82
CA GLY A 567 24.26 -5.76 14.70
C GLY A 567 24.41 -6.88 15.74
N THR A 568 25.39 -7.77 15.58
CA THR A 568 25.52 -8.98 16.40
C THR A 568 25.78 -8.74 17.89
N GLU A 569 26.33 -7.58 18.23
CA GLU A 569 26.66 -7.18 19.62
C GLU A 569 25.76 -6.05 20.12
N ALA A 570 24.70 -5.69 19.38
CA ALA A 570 23.83 -4.59 19.75
C ALA A 570 22.93 -5.00 20.93
N SER A 571 22.89 -4.18 21.98
CA SER A 571 21.88 -4.28 23.05
C SER A 571 20.70 -3.33 22.85
N THR A 572 20.72 -2.56 21.77
CA THR A 572 19.68 -1.61 21.43
C THR A 572 19.52 -1.59 19.91
N TYR A 573 18.30 -1.79 19.42
CA TYR A 573 18.01 -1.84 18.00
C TYR A 573 17.29 -0.57 17.60
N ARG A 574 18.00 0.34 16.93
CA ARG A 574 17.40 1.53 16.36
C ARG A 574 16.97 1.25 14.93
N ILE A 575 15.69 1.41 14.63
CA ILE A 575 15.09 1.14 13.33
C ILE A 575 14.42 2.40 12.81
N THR A 576 14.93 2.92 11.69
CA THR A 576 14.28 4.00 10.94
C THR A 576 13.26 3.45 9.94
N ALA A 577 12.39 4.32 9.42
CA ALA A 577 11.54 3.97 8.29
C ALA A 577 12.34 3.45 7.07
N ARG A 578 13.57 3.96 6.83
CA ARG A 578 14.44 3.44 5.77
C ARG A 578 14.95 2.02 6.09
N ASP A 579 15.31 1.77 7.34
CA ASP A 579 15.79 0.44 7.76
C ASP A 579 14.68 -0.61 7.64
N ALA A 580 13.46 -0.27 8.06
CA ALA A 580 12.31 -1.13 7.88
C ALA A 580 12.00 -1.39 6.40
N ALA A 581 12.18 -0.38 5.53
CA ALA A 581 11.98 -0.52 4.09
C ALA A 581 12.97 -1.50 3.48
N ASP A 582 14.24 -1.35 3.82
CA ASP A 582 15.34 -2.17 3.31
C ASP A 582 15.20 -3.64 3.73
N ILE A 583 14.81 -3.89 5.00
CA ILE A 583 14.54 -5.25 5.51
C ILE A 583 13.31 -5.84 4.81
N THR A 584 12.21 -5.08 4.71
CA THR A 584 10.97 -5.53 4.05
C THR A 584 11.21 -5.88 2.58
N GLY A 585 12.01 -5.08 1.89
CA GLY A 585 12.40 -5.34 0.50
C GLY A 585 13.24 -6.61 0.35
N GLY A 586 14.19 -6.85 1.25
CA GLY A 586 14.98 -8.09 1.31
C GLY A 586 14.12 -9.32 1.58
N VAL A 587 13.18 -9.23 2.53
CA VAL A 587 12.18 -10.28 2.82
C VAL A 587 11.32 -10.58 1.59
N ASN A 588 10.78 -9.54 0.96
CA ASN A 588 9.92 -9.69 -0.20
C ASN A 588 10.66 -10.36 -1.38
N ALA A 589 11.92 -9.96 -1.64
CA ALA A 589 12.75 -10.57 -2.67
C ALA A 589 13.11 -12.03 -2.33
N ALA A 590 13.48 -12.32 -1.09
CA ALA A 590 13.78 -13.67 -0.62
C ALA A 590 12.58 -14.62 -0.80
N GLU A 591 11.38 -14.19 -0.44
CA GLU A 591 10.18 -15.01 -0.57
C GLU A 591 9.74 -15.11 -2.05
N THR A 592 9.77 -14.02 -2.81
CA THR A 592 9.24 -14.01 -4.19
C THR A 592 10.16 -14.64 -5.23
N LEU A 593 11.48 -14.50 -5.07
CA LEU A 593 12.46 -14.90 -6.08
C LEU A 593 13.23 -16.17 -5.70
N LEU A 594 13.31 -16.49 -4.41
CA LEU A 594 14.00 -17.68 -3.91
C LEU A 594 13.09 -18.68 -3.19
N ASP A 595 11.80 -18.38 -3.04
CA ASP A 595 10.82 -19.24 -2.33
C ASP A 595 11.27 -19.58 -0.89
N ARG A 596 11.99 -18.65 -0.24
CA ARG A 596 12.46 -18.82 1.15
C ARG A 596 11.29 -18.71 2.12
N ASP A 597 11.24 -19.62 3.10
CA ASP A 597 10.24 -19.60 4.17
C ASP A 597 10.57 -18.54 5.23
N VAL A 598 10.16 -17.30 4.97
CA VAL A 598 10.44 -16.12 5.84
C VAL A 598 9.15 -15.45 6.34
N LYS A 599 8.00 -16.08 6.11
CA LYS A 599 6.67 -15.49 6.36
C LYS A 599 6.42 -15.24 7.84
N SER A 600 6.79 -16.19 8.69
CA SER A 600 6.66 -16.07 10.14
C SER A 600 7.58 -15.00 10.72
N GLN A 601 8.82 -14.91 10.22
CA GLN A 601 9.77 -13.87 10.62
C GLN A 601 9.28 -12.49 10.21
N TYR A 602 8.72 -12.34 9.01
CA TYR A 602 8.12 -11.07 8.59
C TYR A 602 6.94 -10.64 9.45
N ALA A 603 6.02 -11.57 9.76
CA ALA A 603 4.87 -11.25 10.60
C ALA A 603 5.28 -10.71 11.97
N ARG A 604 6.25 -11.38 12.61
CA ARG A 604 6.80 -10.96 13.90
C ARG A 604 7.56 -9.65 13.82
N PHE A 605 8.42 -9.50 12.81
CA PHE A 605 9.13 -8.25 12.53
C PHE A 605 8.16 -7.07 12.38
N PHE A 606 7.09 -7.27 11.61
CA PHE A 606 6.09 -6.25 11.35
C PHE A 606 5.35 -5.87 12.64
N ASP A 607 4.83 -6.86 13.37
CA ASP A 607 4.07 -6.62 14.60
C ASP A 607 4.93 -5.91 15.66
N GLN A 608 6.18 -6.35 15.83
CA GLN A 608 7.09 -5.78 16.83
C GLN A 608 7.51 -4.35 16.49
N ILE A 609 7.79 -4.03 15.23
CA ILE A 609 8.27 -2.68 14.87
C ILE A 609 7.12 -1.71 14.59
N PHE A 610 6.14 -2.13 13.80
CA PHE A 610 5.09 -1.24 13.30
C PHE A 610 4.02 -1.02 14.36
N ASN A 611 3.57 -2.10 15.01
CA ASN A 611 2.46 -2.07 15.96
C ASN A 611 2.95 -1.82 17.39
N ARG A 612 3.76 -2.74 17.95
CA ARG A 612 4.31 -2.61 19.31
C ARG A 612 5.27 -1.42 19.41
N GLY A 613 6.20 -1.32 18.48
CA GLY A 613 7.22 -0.28 18.41
C GLY A 613 6.70 1.09 17.99
N ARG A 614 5.49 1.13 17.41
CA ARG A 614 4.83 2.34 16.89
C ARG A 614 5.62 3.02 15.78
N LEU A 615 6.32 2.26 14.92
CA LEU A 615 6.84 2.83 13.68
C LEU A 615 5.68 3.36 12.84
N GLN A 616 4.54 2.65 12.78
CA GLN A 616 3.27 3.24 12.41
C GLN A 616 2.66 3.88 13.66
N ARG A 617 2.42 5.19 13.63
CA ARG A 617 2.01 5.90 14.87
C ARG A 617 0.53 5.76 15.22
N ALA A 618 -0.30 5.56 14.20
CA ALA A 618 -1.75 5.51 14.31
C ALA A 618 -2.33 4.75 13.12
N GLU A 619 -3.53 4.23 13.29
CA GLU A 619 -4.26 3.52 12.24
C GLU A 619 -5.59 4.21 11.92
N ARG A 620 -6.34 3.71 10.93
CA ARG A 620 -7.67 4.24 10.60
C ARG A 620 -8.71 3.14 10.76
N PRO A 621 -10.02 3.49 10.88
CA PRO A 621 -11.05 2.49 11.15
C PRO A 621 -11.05 1.24 10.23
N PRO A 622 -10.72 1.32 8.92
CA PRO A 622 -10.71 0.13 8.06
C PRO A 622 -9.64 -0.92 8.38
N SER A 623 -8.52 -0.54 9.01
CA SER A 623 -7.45 -1.48 9.40
C SER A 623 -7.47 -1.81 10.89
N ARG A 624 -8.33 -1.14 11.67
CA ARG A 624 -8.29 -1.22 13.12
C ARG A 624 -8.95 -2.49 13.63
N ASP A 625 -8.16 -3.30 14.33
CA ASP A 625 -8.66 -4.35 15.21
C ASP A 625 -8.51 -3.93 16.67
N GLY A 626 -9.65 -3.71 17.35
CA GLY A 626 -9.69 -3.35 18.77
C GLY A 626 -9.31 -4.49 19.72
N SER A 627 -9.16 -5.71 19.22
CA SER A 627 -8.77 -6.91 19.96
C SER A 627 -7.31 -7.31 19.77
N ALA A 628 -6.61 -6.70 18.80
CA ALA A 628 -5.19 -6.94 18.56
C ALA A 628 -4.35 -6.62 19.81
N GLU A 629 -3.26 -7.36 20.02
CA GLU A 629 -2.39 -7.17 21.19
C GLU A 629 -1.80 -5.75 21.22
N TYR A 630 -1.34 -5.26 20.06
CA TYR A 630 -0.70 -3.96 19.90
C TYR A 630 -1.54 -2.99 19.08
N THR A 631 -2.84 -2.89 19.38
CA THR A 631 -3.72 -1.93 18.72
C THR A 631 -3.19 -0.48 18.81
N LEU A 632 -2.94 0.14 17.66
CA LEU A 632 -2.48 1.54 17.55
C LEU A 632 -3.61 2.53 17.90
N PRO A 633 -3.37 3.83 18.18
CA PRO A 633 -4.47 4.78 18.35
C PRO A 633 -5.11 5.17 17.01
N LEU A 634 -6.37 5.64 17.05
CA LEU A 634 -6.95 6.41 15.93
C LEU A 634 -6.33 7.81 15.85
N PRO A 635 -6.35 8.50 14.68
CA PRO A 635 -5.61 9.75 14.49
C PRO A 635 -5.95 10.86 15.50
N PRO A 636 -7.23 11.12 15.86
CA PRO A 636 -7.57 12.10 16.90
C PRO A 636 -6.99 11.79 18.30
N ASN A 637 -6.64 10.52 18.55
CA ASN A 637 -6.13 10.04 19.83
C ASN A 637 -4.62 9.72 19.79
N ALA A 638 -3.94 10.07 18.70
CA ALA A 638 -2.53 9.74 18.47
C ALA A 638 -1.54 10.73 19.11
N GLY A 639 -2.00 11.59 20.02
CA GLY A 639 -1.19 12.62 20.68
C GLY A 639 -1.39 14.03 20.10
N GLY A 640 -0.98 15.05 20.84
CA GLY A 640 -1.19 16.47 20.48
C GLY A 640 -2.61 16.99 20.75
N GLU A 641 -2.81 18.29 20.53
CA GLU A 641 -4.10 18.98 20.83
C GLU A 641 -5.27 18.45 19.98
N HIS A 642 -5.00 18.10 18.72
CA HIS A 642 -6.01 17.67 17.76
C HIS A 642 -5.76 16.27 17.18
N GLY A 643 -4.74 15.57 17.68
CA GLY A 643 -4.30 14.30 17.11
C GLY A 643 -3.16 14.44 16.11
N GLN A 644 -2.76 13.30 15.56
CA GLN A 644 -1.69 13.17 14.56
C GLN A 644 -2.12 12.28 13.40
N ALA A 645 -1.54 12.53 12.22
CA ALA A 645 -1.81 11.70 11.05
C ALA A 645 -1.24 10.28 11.16
N ALA A 646 -1.99 9.31 10.62
CA ALA A 646 -1.61 7.89 10.51
C ALA A 646 -0.50 7.67 9.46
N VAL A 647 0.70 8.12 9.75
CA VAL A 647 1.90 7.93 8.92
C VAL A 647 3.07 7.45 9.77
N TYR A 648 4.17 7.04 9.14
CA TYR A 648 5.32 6.51 9.88
C TYR A 648 6.02 7.57 10.73
N ASN A 649 6.46 7.18 11.92
CA ASN A 649 7.52 7.86 12.66
C ASN A 649 8.85 7.68 11.94
N THR A 650 9.80 8.59 12.17
CA THR A 650 11.11 8.52 11.51
C THR A 650 11.97 7.40 12.10
N ALA A 651 11.92 7.20 13.42
CA ALA A 651 12.66 6.14 14.08
C ALA A 651 12.03 5.66 15.38
N VAL A 652 12.21 4.36 15.62
CA VAL A 652 11.89 3.66 16.86
C VAL A 652 13.12 2.92 17.36
N GLU A 653 13.14 2.60 18.64
CA GLU A 653 14.25 1.90 19.28
C GLU A 653 13.74 0.83 20.24
N TYR A 654 14.35 -0.35 20.19
CA TYR A 654 14.11 -1.45 21.11
C TYR A 654 15.31 -1.66 22.04
N ASP A 655 15.09 -1.69 23.35
CA ASP A 655 16.09 -2.06 24.35
C ASP A 655 15.94 -3.54 24.70
N THR A 656 16.94 -4.35 24.36
CA THR A 656 16.89 -5.81 24.56
C THR A 656 16.98 -6.22 26.03
N GLY A 657 17.58 -5.38 26.88
CA GLY A 657 17.69 -5.64 28.32
C GLY A 657 16.41 -5.33 29.08
N ALA A 658 15.61 -4.40 28.57
CA ALA A 658 14.34 -3.99 29.16
C ALA A 658 13.10 -4.64 28.51
N ASP A 659 13.22 -5.17 27.28
CA ASP A 659 12.08 -5.57 26.42
C ASP A 659 11.08 -4.39 26.24
N GLU A 660 11.64 -3.21 25.96
CA GLU A 660 10.87 -1.97 25.82
C GLU A 660 11.13 -1.31 24.46
N TRP A 661 10.05 -0.85 23.83
CA TRP A 661 10.09 -0.02 22.64
C TRP A 661 9.88 1.45 22.98
N SER A 662 10.57 2.33 22.27
CA SER A 662 10.35 3.78 22.34
C SER A 662 10.39 4.43 20.95
N VAL A 663 9.62 5.50 20.77
CA VAL A 663 9.72 6.37 19.58
C VAL A 663 10.83 7.39 19.85
N THR A 664 11.92 7.33 19.09
CA THR A 664 13.09 8.21 19.27
C THR A 664 13.10 9.41 18.34
N ASP A 665 12.32 9.35 17.25
CA ASP A 665 12.10 10.46 16.32
C ASP A 665 10.68 10.36 15.73
N ASP A 666 9.78 11.21 16.21
CA ASP A 666 8.37 11.25 15.83
C ASP A 666 8.09 12.15 14.62
N SER A 667 9.11 12.80 14.06
CA SER A 667 8.98 13.59 12.83
C SER A 667 8.60 12.73 11.63
N PHE A 668 8.08 13.34 10.57
CA PHE A 668 7.82 12.66 9.30
C PHE A 668 8.91 12.98 8.27
N ARG A 669 9.77 12.02 7.95
CA ARG A 669 10.73 12.10 6.84
C ARG A 669 10.16 11.52 5.55
N THR A 670 9.72 12.42 4.67
CA THR A 670 8.99 12.11 3.43
C THR A 670 9.67 11.04 2.59
N ALA A 671 10.96 11.20 2.26
CA ALA A 671 11.64 10.27 1.36
C ALA A 671 11.60 8.81 1.87
N TRP A 672 11.84 8.61 3.16
CA TRP A 672 11.96 7.26 3.72
C TRP A 672 10.61 6.67 4.11
N ALA A 673 9.66 7.47 4.58
CA ALA A 673 8.31 7.01 4.80
C ALA A 673 7.63 6.55 3.49
N LEU A 674 7.86 7.28 2.38
CA LEU A 674 7.30 6.90 1.08
C LEU A 674 8.09 5.77 0.41
N TYR A 675 9.38 5.63 0.69
CA TYR A 675 10.14 4.45 0.27
C TYR A 675 9.63 3.18 0.99
N LEU A 676 9.46 3.22 2.31
CA LEU A 676 8.86 2.12 3.09
C LEU A 676 7.45 1.78 2.59
N SER A 677 6.61 2.79 2.41
CA SER A 677 5.26 2.61 1.85
C SER A 677 5.26 1.89 0.49
N ASN A 678 6.29 2.08 -0.34
CA ASN A 678 6.44 1.31 -1.60
C ASN A 678 6.80 -0.15 -1.36
N GLN A 679 7.72 -0.44 -0.44
CA GLN A 679 8.06 -1.82 -0.07
C GLN A 679 6.84 -2.54 0.53
N ASP A 680 6.08 -1.86 1.40
CA ASP A 680 4.90 -2.43 2.05
C ASP A 680 3.82 -2.84 1.04
N ILE A 681 3.54 -2.02 0.01
CA ILE A 681 2.54 -2.42 -1.00
C ILE A 681 2.99 -3.64 -1.80
N TRP A 682 4.29 -3.78 -2.05
CA TRP A 682 4.83 -4.87 -2.86
C TRP A 682 4.79 -6.22 -2.14
N VAL A 683 4.89 -6.22 -0.81
CA VAL A 683 4.71 -7.43 0.01
C VAL A 683 3.26 -7.64 0.47
N SER A 684 2.41 -6.61 0.38
CA SER A 684 1.03 -6.67 0.87
C SER A 684 0.09 -7.58 0.09
N GLN A 685 -0.99 -7.99 0.76
CA GLN A 685 -2.13 -8.69 0.18
C GLN A 685 -3.41 -7.86 0.35
N TRP A 686 -4.25 -7.86 -0.68
CA TRP A 686 -5.59 -7.27 -0.64
C TRP A 686 -6.58 -8.26 -1.24
N SER A 687 -7.64 -8.59 -0.49
CA SER A 687 -8.62 -9.61 -0.87
C SER A 687 -8.01 -11.00 -1.16
N GLY A 688 -6.87 -11.31 -0.53
CA GLY A 688 -6.12 -12.56 -0.72
C GLY A 688 -5.13 -12.55 -1.89
N ASP A 689 -5.11 -11.48 -2.69
CA ASP A 689 -4.20 -11.33 -3.82
C ASP A 689 -3.06 -10.35 -3.50
N PHE A 690 -1.85 -10.68 -3.96
CA PHE A 690 -0.71 -9.77 -3.86
C PHE A 690 -0.80 -8.65 -4.90
N TYR A 691 -0.12 -7.53 -4.61
CA TYR A 691 0.20 -6.57 -5.67
C TYR A 691 0.94 -7.29 -6.81
N GLN A 692 0.38 -7.24 -8.02
CA GLN A 692 0.92 -7.97 -9.17
C GLN A 692 2.39 -7.62 -9.43
N GLY A 693 3.22 -8.65 -9.58
CA GLY A 693 4.65 -8.51 -9.83
C GLY A 693 5.48 -8.08 -8.62
N ARG A 694 4.85 -7.70 -7.50
CA ARG A 694 5.48 -7.50 -6.17
C ARG A 694 6.74 -6.61 -6.19
N GLY A 695 6.73 -5.59 -7.05
CA GLY A 695 7.83 -4.64 -7.21
C GLY A 695 9.03 -5.13 -8.03
N VAL A 696 9.04 -6.40 -8.43
CA VAL A 696 10.13 -7.00 -9.20
C VAL A 696 10.20 -6.34 -10.61
N PRO A 697 11.39 -5.89 -11.05
CA PRO A 697 11.58 -5.34 -12.40
C PRO A 697 11.07 -6.29 -13.48
N GLY A 698 10.46 -5.76 -14.54
CA GLY A 698 9.91 -6.57 -15.64
C GLY A 698 8.57 -7.25 -15.33
N ARG A 699 8.25 -7.53 -14.07
CA ARG A 699 7.05 -8.32 -13.70
C ARG A 699 5.80 -7.48 -13.42
N SER A 700 5.98 -6.20 -13.10
CA SER A 700 4.89 -5.25 -12.81
C SER A 700 4.66 -4.24 -13.94
N GLU A 701 5.21 -4.55 -15.13
CA GLU A 701 5.37 -3.61 -16.24
C GLU A 701 4.36 -3.79 -17.36
N THR A 702 3.69 -4.94 -17.47
CA THR A 702 2.70 -5.18 -18.53
C THR A 702 1.39 -5.65 -17.88
N PRO A 703 0.29 -4.88 -17.94
CA PRO A 703 -1.04 -5.42 -17.65
C PRO A 703 -1.29 -6.58 -18.60
N GLN A 704 -1.87 -7.69 -18.14
CA GLN A 704 -2.26 -8.77 -19.06
C GLN A 704 -3.17 -8.19 -20.14
N THR A 705 -2.66 -8.08 -21.37
CA THR A 705 -3.45 -7.67 -22.53
C THR A 705 -4.30 -8.85 -22.99
N GLU A 706 -5.29 -9.23 -22.19
CA GLU A 706 -6.41 -10.05 -22.64
C GLU A 706 -7.67 -9.64 -21.87
N ILE A 707 -8.52 -8.83 -22.51
CA ILE A 707 -9.88 -9.19 -22.90
C ILE A 707 -10.27 -8.18 -24.01
N GLN A 708 -10.40 -8.70 -25.23
CA GLN A 708 -11.09 -8.02 -26.34
C GLN A 708 -12.60 -8.13 -26.17
#